data_AF-A0AAN7L143-F1
#
_entry.id   AF-A0AAN7L143-F1
#
_cell.length_a   1.000
_cell.length_b   1.000
_cell.length_c   1.000
_cell.angle_alpha   90.00
_cell.angle_beta   90.00
_cell.angle_gamma   90.00
#
_symmetry.space_group_name_H-M   'P 1'
#
loop_
_entity.id
_entity.type
_entity.pdbx_description
1 polymer ?
#
loop_
_entity_poly.entity_id
_entity_poly.type
_entity_poly.pdbx_seq_one_letter_code
_entity_poly.pdbx_strand_id
1 'polypeptide(L)'
;MEAKFSEEDSFDLLSDPSHDTYPLFSCTRLSDIGIGSGPRIFSRHFEDSPSSSAASGDEDDEDHLRPTTTSMESTNKRLDYMLQFLDRKLSSASPAKTTADSLSVSRNSGLPEFIGRGGDEGIFKLPPRAAVHPGRPPCFEVRPHPLRETQIGCYLRTLGATTTHLWAGGEQSLRVWILTRDLYSACSQGEDAELDTAPFFESTAGISPTLCMAADEANHLLWSGHRDGKIRCWKVPPLNGGSSSSSACGTNGKTRFSDALSWQAHRGPIFSIAISSYGDLWSGSEAGSIKIWPWDAIERSLSMTAEERHIAVSSLERSYIDPRNHVKQNGLNNSLGADVKHLLSVPSKGRVWSASYSSFTLWDARTRELLRVFNVDGQVESQAEIIMPDLPMDLHCNAKKDILQSSIDFFQRSRNVIMGAADAVLRVATKGTFGDDNRKTDALVSTIDGMIWTGCASGSLIQWDCNGNRVQDVQYHSSPVQCMCSLGLRMWVGYGDGIIQVLNLEGKLIGSWTAHGGPIIKLAAGADYVFSLANHGGIRAWHITSPGALDSVLRAELGGKEFLYSRIENIKILAATWNVGQGRASRDSLMTWLGAAASSVNIVIIGLQEVEMGAGFLAVSAAKETVGLEGSSGGQWWLDMIDKTLDEGATFDRIGSRQLAGLLIAVWVRQNLRLHAGDVDAAAVPCGFGHAIGNKGAVGLKIRVYDQIFCFINCHFAAHLEAVTRRNADFDHVYRTMTFSKPSNTFSAVAAGSSSAAQMLRGANVIGAQSVNKLPELTKADMVIFLGDFNYRLDGISYDEARDFISQRCFEWLREKDQLQAEMEAGNVFQGMREAVIKFPPTYKFERHMAGLAGYDSGEKKRTPAWCDRILYRDRRSSLLTECSLECPVVSSVLEYDACLDVTDSDHKPVRCILSVDIARADESLRRQEFGEIIMSNGKVNSMLDRLFGIPETIVSTNNILIQNQDVSILRVTNKCHKETALFHIICEGVAVIKDSQTGYHHPRGCFGFPPWLEVTPVMGMIEPDQTVEVLVCHEKFQTLEEFVDGIPQNGWCEDTRDKEVILVIHVGGTYMNRRKGHRIRVRHCSTTRTNQVGVRLSSDIKKQPQVLQRSDIQRLSNSHDIVEHLRNLHSP
;
A
#
# COMPACT_ATOMS: atom_id res chain seq x y z
N MET A 1 -83.34 -22.92 -34.90
CA MET A 1 -82.38 -21.81 -35.05
C MET A 1 -81.45 -21.73 -33.85
N GLU A 2 -80.26 -22.33 -33.82
CA GLU A 2 -79.68 -23.58 -34.40
C GLU A 2 -78.17 -23.55 -34.07
N ALA A 3 -77.49 -24.60 -33.61
CA ALA A 3 -77.86 -25.94 -33.14
C ALA A 3 -76.86 -26.31 -32.02
N LYS A 4 -77.26 -26.92 -30.88
CA LYS A 4 -77.20 -28.39 -30.60
C LYS A 4 -75.87 -29.05 -31.01
N PHE A 5 -75.19 -29.84 -30.18
CA PHE A 5 -75.55 -30.68 -29.01
C PHE A 5 -74.27 -30.84 -28.12
N SER A 6 -74.19 -31.43 -26.91
CA SER A 6 -75.08 -32.10 -25.92
C SER A 6 -74.21 -32.46 -24.67
N GLU A 7 -74.64 -32.76 -23.44
CA GLU A 7 -75.89 -32.69 -22.64
C GLU A 7 -75.51 -32.89 -21.13
N GLU A 8 -76.46 -32.74 -20.19
CA GLU A 8 -76.55 -33.38 -18.83
C GLU A 8 -75.45 -33.10 -17.74
N ASP A 9 -75.75 -33.03 -16.41
CA ASP A 9 -77.01 -33.21 -15.68
C ASP A 9 -77.16 -32.29 -14.43
N SER A 10 -78.18 -32.49 -13.58
CA SER A 10 -78.80 -31.49 -12.70
C SER A 10 -79.49 -32.05 -11.42
N PHE A 11 -80.11 -31.17 -10.60
CA PHE A 11 -80.94 -31.41 -9.38
C PHE A 11 -80.22 -31.90 -8.09
N ASP A 12 -80.72 -31.67 -6.85
CA ASP A 12 -81.44 -30.52 -6.25
C ASP A 12 -81.60 -30.64 -4.70
N LEU A 13 -82.10 -29.59 -4.05
CA LEU A 13 -83.00 -29.55 -2.87
C LEU A 13 -82.64 -30.13 -1.46
N LEU A 14 -83.01 -29.31 -0.45
CA LEU A 14 -83.76 -29.61 0.81
C LEU A 14 -83.11 -29.66 2.23
N SER A 15 -83.82 -28.96 3.13
CA SER A 15 -84.10 -29.18 4.57
C SER A 15 -83.05 -28.95 5.69
N ASP A 16 -83.26 -27.82 6.40
CA ASP A 16 -83.17 -27.61 7.86
C ASP A 16 -84.20 -28.53 8.62
N PRO A 17 -84.22 -28.74 9.97
CA PRO A 17 -84.29 -27.65 10.99
C PRO A 17 -83.77 -27.91 12.45
N SER A 18 -83.85 -26.85 13.30
CA SER A 18 -84.21 -26.85 14.75
C SER A 18 -83.19 -27.30 15.83
N HIS A 19 -83.19 -26.81 17.10
CA HIS A 19 -83.83 -25.64 17.77
C HIS A 19 -83.11 -25.29 19.12
N ASP A 20 -83.21 -24.01 19.56
CA ASP A 20 -83.23 -23.47 20.95
C ASP A 20 -82.00 -23.64 21.92
N THR A 21 -81.78 -22.82 22.97
CA THR A 21 -82.59 -21.73 23.61
C THR A 21 -81.76 -20.53 24.14
N TYR A 22 -82.42 -19.39 24.42
CA TYR A 22 -81.93 -18.12 25.02
C TYR A 22 -82.15 -18.07 26.59
N PRO A 23 -82.12 -16.94 27.38
CA PRO A 23 -81.68 -15.52 27.17
C PRO A 23 -80.93 -14.74 28.35
N LEU A 24 -80.46 -13.51 28.03
CA LEU A 24 -80.49 -12.20 28.78
C LEU A 24 -79.75 -11.88 30.14
N PHE A 25 -78.78 -10.94 30.04
CA PHE A 25 -78.62 -9.62 30.76
C PHE A 25 -78.76 -9.42 32.31
N SER A 26 -77.75 -8.80 32.98
CA SER A 26 -77.71 -7.33 33.30
C SER A 26 -76.78 -6.82 34.47
N CYS A 27 -76.18 -5.64 34.27
CA CYS A 27 -75.86 -4.49 35.18
C CYS A 27 -75.12 -4.52 36.57
N THR A 28 -74.22 -3.51 36.69
CA THR A 28 -73.95 -2.56 37.82
C THR A 28 -73.05 -2.83 39.05
N ARG A 29 -71.92 -2.09 39.08
CA ARG A 29 -71.41 -1.13 40.13
C ARG A 29 -70.88 -1.55 41.54
N LEU A 30 -69.69 -0.98 41.83
CA LEU A 30 -69.26 -0.17 43.02
C LEU A 30 -68.44 -0.75 44.21
N SER A 31 -67.46 0.11 44.60
CA SER A 31 -66.91 0.45 45.94
C SER A 31 -66.00 -0.49 46.77
N ASP A 32 -64.76 0.02 46.93
CA ASP A 32 -64.00 0.27 48.18
C ASP A 32 -63.45 -0.85 49.09
N ILE A 33 -62.13 -0.74 49.40
CA ILE A 33 -61.58 -0.41 50.75
C ILE A 33 -60.04 -0.18 50.67
N GLY A 34 -59.49 0.72 51.50
CA GLY A 34 -58.03 0.96 51.67
C GLY A 34 -57.46 0.29 52.94
N ILE A 35 -56.34 0.71 53.59
CA ILE A 35 -55.51 1.93 53.57
C ILE A 35 -54.10 1.59 54.12
N GLY A 36 -53.04 2.32 53.69
CA GLY A 36 -51.79 2.51 54.45
C GLY A 36 -50.50 2.09 53.71
N SER A 37 -49.38 2.82 53.74
CA SER A 37 -49.01 4.09 54.42
C SER A 37 -48.06 4.95 53.55
N GLY A 38 -48.09 6.28 53.68
CA GLY A 38 -47.19 7.22 52.97
C GLY A 38 -46.04 7.76 53.86
N PRO A 39 -45.53 9.02 53.65
CA PRO A 39 -45.97 10.01 52.65
C PRO A 39 -44.92 11.02 52.04
N ARG A 40 -45.15 11.41 50.77
CA ARG A 40 -45.03 12.81 50.22
C ARG A 40 -43.59 13.39 50.08
N ILE A 41 -43.33 14.50 49.34
CA ILE A 41 -44.10 15.72 48.99
C ILE A 41 -44.12 16.02 47.47
N PHE A 42 -45.11 16.81 47.03
CA PHE A 42 -45.37 17.24 45.63
C PHE A 42 -45.35 18.78 45.49
N SER A 43 -45.39 19.29 44.26
CA SER A 43 -45.19 20.70 43.89
C SER A 43 -46.38 21.67 44.07
N ARG A 44 -46.08 22.99 44.12
CA ARG A 44 -46.90 24.22 43.91
C ARG A 44 -46.04 25.45 44.34
N HIS A 45 -46.25 26.71 43.96
CA HIS A 45 -46.77 27.42 42.76
C HIS A 45 -46.65 28.96 43.03
N PHE A 46 -47.00 29.81 42.05
CA PHE A 46 -47.34 31.27 42.17
C PHE A 46 -46.23 32.35 42.33
N GLU A 47 -46.01 33.06 41.21
CA GLU A 47 -46.11 34.53 40.95
C GLU A 47 -45.23 35.64 41.60
N ASP A 48 -45.13 36.69 40.76
CA ASP A 48 -44.86 38.13 40.97
C ASP A 48 -43.45 38.77 41.07
N SER A 49 -43.40 40.00 40.55
CA SER A 49 -42.26 40.93 40.36
C SER A 49 -42.51 42.26 41.17
N PRO A 50 -41.67 43.33 41.17
CA PRO A 50 -41.42 44.21 40.00
C PRO A 50 -40.11 45.08 40.03
N SER A 51 -40.13 46.20 39.26
CA SER A 51 -39.43 47.51 39.44
C SER A 51 -37.98 47.80 38.98
N SER A 52 -37.82 48.06 37.68
CA SER A 52 -37.40 49.35 37.04
C SER A 52 -36.42 50.38 37.65
N SER A 53 -35.37 50.75 36.88
CA SER A 53 -34.88 52.14 36.61
C SER A 53 -33.77 52.11 35.52
N ALA A 54 -33.95 52.66 34.29
CA ALA A 54 -33.62 54.04 33.84
C ALA A 54 -32.11 54.39 33.85
N ALA A 55 -31.45 55.05 32.87
CA ALA A 55 -31.75 55.58 31.50
C ALA A 55 -30.40 56.16 30.92
N SER A 56 -30.14 56.56 29.65
CA SER A 56 -30.73 56.48 28.28
C SER A 56 -29.71 57.08 27.24
N GLY A 57 -29.88 56.86 25.92
CA GLY A 57 -29.01 57.38 24.82
C GLY A 57 -28.24 56.25 24.12
N ASP A 58 -28.47 55.85 22.85
CA ASP A 58 -28.53 56.54 21.53
C ASP A 58 -27.10 56.83 20.97
N GLU A 59 -26.72 56.56 19.71
CA GLU A 59 -27.46 56.31 18.45
C GLU A 59 -26.92 55.09 17.64
N ASP A 60 -27.78 54.48 16.80
CA ASP A 60 -27.66 53.76 15.50
C ASP A 60 -26.39 52.90 15.15
N ASP A 61 -26.51 51.66 14.66
CA ASP A 61 -27.02 51.29 13.31
C ASP A 61 -27.56 49.82 13.24
N GLU A 62 -28.49 49.52 12.33
CA GLU A 62 -29.00 48.14 12.04
C GLU A 62 -28.40 47.50 10.77
N ASP A 63 -28.16 46.18 10.78
CA ASP A 63 -28.64 45.29 9.68
C ASP A 63 -28.81 43.82 10.16
N HIS A 64 -29.53 43.00 9.40
CA HIS A 64 -30.20 41.80 9.87
C HIS A 64 -29.37 40.51 9.92
N LEU A 65 -29.59 39.71 10.98
CA LEU A 65 -29.24 38.28 11.04
C LEU A 65 -30.42 37.38 10.65
N ARG A 66 -30.20 36.44 9.71
CA ARG A 66 -31.08 35.28 9.47
C ARG A 66 -30.40 33.98 9.92
N PRO A 67 -31.13 33.01 10.52
CA PRO A 67 -30.58 31.67 10.79
C PRO A 67 -30.25 30.91 9.50
N THR A 68 -29.17 30.13 9.51
CA THR A 68 -28.72 29.37 8.34
C THR A 68 -29.53 28.08 8.13
N THR A 69 -29.99 27.86 6.90
CA THR A 69 -30.88 26.76 6.50
C THR A 69 -30.21 25.38 6.44
N THR A 70 -28.88 25.31 6.50
CA THR A 70 -28.08 24.11 6.25
C THR A 70 -28.33 22.96 7.24
N SER A 71 -28.72 23.27 8.49
CA SER A 71 -28.98 22.23 9.50
C SER A 71 -30.16 21.34 9.13
N MET A 72 -31.30 21.93 8.73
CA MET A 72 -32.51 21.16 8.39
C MET A 72 -32.34 20.34 7.11
N GLU A 73 -31.59 20.85 6.14
CA GLU A 73 -31.35 20.13 4.89
C GLU A 73 -30.52 18.85 5.12
N SER A 74 -29.56 18.89 6.04
CA SER A 74 -28.77 17.71 6.43
C SER A 74 -29.60 16.65 7.16
N THR A 75 -30.53 17.04 8.03
CA THR A 75 -31.42 16.10 8.73
C THR A 75 -32.46 15.49 7.80
N ASN A 76 -32.99 16.26 6.86
CA ASN A 76 -33.95 15.75 5.88
C ASN A 76 -33.29 14.77 4.91
N LYS A 77 -32.12 15.10 4.36
CA LYS A 77 -31.32 14.16 3.55
C LYS A 77 -31.00 12.88 4.32
N ARG A 78 -30.65 12.98 5.62
CA ARG A 78 -30.44 11.79 6.47
C ARG A 78 -31.69 10.93 6.62
N LEU A 79 -32.87 11.55 6.76
CA LEU A 79 -34.15 10.85 6.85
C LEU A 79 -34.51 10.15 5.53
N ASP A 80 -34.39 10.87 4.40
CA ASP A 80 -34.64 10.34 3.06
C ASP A 80 -33.71 9.17 2.71
N TYR A 81 -32.42 9.26 3.04
CA TYR A 81 -31.48 8.16 2.85
C TYR A 81 -31.71 6.99 3.82
N MET A 82 -32.20 7.22 5.04
CA MET A 82 -32.63 6.14 5.93
C MET A 82 -33.89 5.44 5.40
N LEU A 83 -34.83 6.19 4.82
CA LEU A 83 -36.01 5.64 4.14
C LEU A 83 -35.60 4.83 2.89
N GLN A 84 -34.71 5.35 2.05
CA GLN A 84 -34.16 4.61 0.90
C GLN A 84 -33.34 3.37 1.31
N PHE A 85 -32.63 3.42 2.44
CA PHE A 85 -31.92 2.24 2.97
C PHE A 85 -32.90 1.14 3.42
N LEU A 86 -33.98 1.53 4.12
CA LEU A 86 -35.06 0.61 4.50
C LEU A 86 -35.76 0.05 3.26
N ASP A 87 -36.14 0.92 2.31
CA ASP A 87 -36.79 0.54 1.06
C ASP A 87 -35.92 -0.38 0.19
N ARG A 88 -34.58 -0.21 0.21
CA ARG A 88 -33.65 -1.13 -0.47
C ARG A 88 -33.44 -2.45 0.28
N LYS A 89 -33.49 -2.47 1.62
CA LYS A 89 -33.53 -3.71 2.43
C LYS A 89 -34.88 -4.46 2.31
N LEU A 90 -35.96 -3.77 1.94
CA LEU A 90 -37.26 -4.36 1.65
C LEU A 90 -37.36 -4.84 0.19
N SER A 91 -36.86 -4.05 -0.76
CA SER A 91 -36.88 -4.36 -2.20
C SER A 91 -36.00 -5.54 -2.60
N SER A 92 -35.04 -5.96 -1.76
CA SER A 92 -34.31 -7.21 -1.94
C SER A 92 -35.13 -8.46 -1.59
N ALA A 93 -36.31 -8.31 -0.98
CA ALA A 93 -37.33 -9.36 -0.88
C ALA A 93 -38.34 -9.20 -2.03
N SER A 94 -38.30 -10.11 -3.01
CA SER A 94 -39.17 -10.06 -4.18
C SER A 94 -40.66 -10.25 -3.81
N PRO A 95 -41.58 -9.38 -4.27
CA PRO A 95 -43.00 -9.46 -3.92
C PRO A 95 -43.72 -10.56 -4.72
N ALA A 96 -43.77 -11.77 -4.17
CA ALA A 96 -44.71 -12.80 -4.62
C ALA A 96 -46.15 -12.38 -4.31
N LYS A 97 -47.08 -12.54 -5.25
CA LYS A 97 -48.47 -12.09 -5.11
C LYS A 97 -49.20 -12.84 -4.01
N THR A 98 -49.96 -12.10 -3.20
CA THR A 98 -50.78 -12.63 -2.11
C THR A 98 -52.03 -13.35 -2.61
N THR A 99 -52.17 -14.61 -2.23
CA THR A 99 -53.45 -15.17 -1.77
C THR A 99 -53.28 -15.45 -0.28
N ALA A 100 -54.15 -14.88 0.56
CA ALA A 100 -53.97 -14.92 2.01
C ALA A 100 -54.49 -16.23 2.61
N ASP A 101 -53.62 -16.97 3.31
CA ASP A 101 -54.05 -17.76 4.47
C ASP A 101 -52.87 -18.13 5.39
N SER A 102 -53.12 -18.12 6.70
CA SER A 102 -52.23 -18.49 7.82
C SER A 102 -50.91 -17.69 8.02
N LEU A 103 -50.59 -17.42 9.29
CA LEU A 103 -49.35 -16.75 9.72
C LEU A 103 -48.20 -17.75 9.89
N SER A 104 -47.15 -17.65 9.07
CA SER A 104 -45.84 -18.27 9.37
C SER A 104 -44.69 -17.39 8.87
N VAL A 105 -43.56 -17.38 9.59
CA VAL A 105 -42.43 -16.47 9.33
C VAL A 105 -41.37 -17.18 8.48
N SER A 106 -41.46 -17.06 7.16
CA SER A 106 -40.49 -17.60 6.21
C SER A 106 -39.27 -16.69 6.00
N ARG A 107 -38.45 -16.51 7.06
CA ARG A 107 -37.04 -16.17 6.86
C ARG A 107 -36.28 -17.44 6.44
N ASN A 108 -35.27 -17.32 5.56
CA ASN A 108 -34.39 -18.44 5.20
C ASN A 108 -33.71 -19.02 6.45
N SER A 109 -34.19 -20.14 6.96
CA SER A 109 -33.57 -20.88 8.05
C SER A 109 -32.50 -21.80 7.50
N GLY A 110 -31.22 -21.50 7.79
CA GLY A 110 -30.13 -22.46 7.60
C GLY A 110 -30.33 -23.72 8.44
N LEU A 111 -29.54 -24.76 8.16
CA LEU A 111 -29.52 -25.98 8.96
C LEU A 111 -29.11 -25.68 10.42
N PRO A 112 -29.58 -26.45 11.41
CA PRO A 112 -29.07 -26.34 12.78
C PRO A 112 -27.56 -26.61 12.83
N GLU A 113 -26.86 -25.86 13.67
CA GLU A 113 -25.40 -25.88 13.79
C GLU A 113 -24.96 -26.17 15.24
N PHE A 114 -23.94 -27.01 15.38
CA PHE A 114 -23.17 -27.22 16.61
C PHE A 114 -21.96 -26.27 16.62
N ILE A 115 -21.54 -25.77 17.79
CA ILE A 115 -20.50 -24.74 17.93
C ILE A 115 -19.48 -25.16 19.00
N GLY A 116 -18.19 -25.19 18.65
CA GLY A 116 -17.11 -25.51 19.59
C GLY A 116 -16.87 -24.41 20.62
N ARG A 117 -16.59 -24.76 21.88
CA ARG A 117 -16.38 -23.80 22.98
C ARG A 117 -15.07 -23.02 22.82
N GLY A 118 -14.94 -21.87 23.52
CA GLY A 118 -13.68 -21.10 23.60
C GLY A 118 -13.41 -20.07 22.48
N GLY A 119 -14.38 -19.82 21.59
CA GLY A 119 -14.19 -18.97 20.39
C GLY A 119 -13.80 -17.50 20.64
N ASP A 120 -14.18 -16.92 21.78
CA ASP A 120 -13.90 -15.52 22.12
C ASP A 120 -12.60 -15.32 22.93
N GLU A 121 -11.80 -16.37 23.09
CA GLU A 121 -10.60 -16.38 23.94
C GLU A 121 -9.28 -16.51 23.16
N GLY A 122 -8.18 -16.07 23.80
CA GLY A 122 -6.81 -16.30 23.34
C GLY A 122 -6.55 -15.92 21.88
N ILE A 123 -6.11 -16.91 21.10
CA ILE A 123 -5.79 -16.79 19.67
C ILE A 123 -6.99 -17.06 18.75
N PHE A 124 -8.17 -17.39 19.29
CA PHE A 124 -9.39 -17.65 18.52
C PHE A 124 -10.28 -16.42 18.45
N LYS A 125 -10.16 -15.55 19.47
CA LYS A 125 -10.87 -14.26 19.56
C LYS A 125 -10.77 -13.44 18.28
N LEU A 126 -11.95 -13.08 17.75
CA LEU A 126 -12.06 -12.30 16.52
C LEU A 126 -11.43 -10.90 16.67
N PRO A 127 -10.56 -10.46 15.74
CA PRO A 127 -10.00 -9.11 15.76
C PRO A 127 -11.09 -8.08 15.45
N PRO A 128 -11.05 -6.85 16.00
CA PRO A 128 -12.09 -5.85 15.78
C PRO A 128 -12.19 -5.42 14.31
N ARG A 129 -13.42 -5.16 13.85
CA ARG A 129 -13.77 -4.55 12.56
C ARG A 129 -14.74 -3.40 12.82
N ALA A 130 -14.75 -2.40 11.94
CA ALA A 130 -15.66 -1.26 11.94
C ALA A 130 -15.55 -0.52 10.61
N ALA A 131 -16.59 0.20 10.19
CA ALA A 131 -16.57 1.02 8.98
C ALA A 131 -15.36 1.97 8.94
N VAL A 132 -15.04 2.63 10.07
CA VAL A 132 -13.83 3.42 10.24
C VAL A 132 -13.02 2.87 11.42
N HIS A 133 -11.96 2.13 11.11
CA HIS A 133 -11.15 1.39 12.08
C HIS A 133 -10.68 2.28 13.27
N PRO A 134 -10.93 1.89 14.53
CA PRO A 134 -10.74 2.77 15.69
C PRO A 134 -9.26 3.09 15.94
N GLY A 135 -8.38 2.10 15.85
CA GLY A 135 -6.93 2.25 16.02
C GLY A 135 -6.17 2.71 14.77
N ARG A 136 -6.82 3.43 13.84
CA ARG A 136 -6.19 3.91 12.59
C ARG A 136 -6.73 5.29 12.21
N PRO A 137 -5.92 6.22 11.68
CA PRO A 137 -6.44 7.46 11.10
C PRO A 137 -7.43 7.17 9.95
N PRO A 138 -8.46 8.01 9.76
CA PRO A 138 -9.30 7.96 8.55
C PRO A 138 -8.47 8.19 7.28
N CYS A 139 -8.82 7.46 6.23
CA CYS A 139 -8.17 7.49 4.92
C CYS A 139 -9.22 7.24 3.84
N PHE A 140 -8.89 7.59 2.59
CA PHE A 140 -9.64 7.16 1.40
C PHE A 140 -8.72 6.44 0.41
N GLU A 141 -9.32 5.61 -0.45
CA GLU A 141 -8.60 4.85 -1.47
C GLU A 141 -8.61 5.62 -2.80
N VAL A 142 -7.41 5.93 -3.30
CA VAL A 142 -7.20 6.55 -4.62
C VAL A 142 -7.26 5.48 -5.70
N ARG A 143 -6.66 4.31 -5.42
CA ARG A 143 -6.83 3.07 -6.18
C ARG A 143 -7.11 1.95 -5.18
N PRO A 144 -8.34 1.42 -5.14
CA PRO A 144 -8.74 0.48 -4.11
C PRO A 144 -8.13 -0.91 -4.31
N HIS A 145 -8.32 -1.77 -3.31
CA HIS A 145 -7.84 -3.16 -3.32
C HIS A 145 -8.90 -4.12 -2.77
N PRO A 146 -9.23 -5.25 -3.44
CA PRO A 146 -8.49 -5.95 -4.48
C PRO A 146 -8.52 -5.28 -5.86
N LEU A 147 -7.50 -5.58 -6.67
CA LEU A 147 -7.43 -5.16 -8.07
C LEU A 147 -8.44 -5.96 -8.92
N ARG A 148 -9.20 -5.24 -9.76
CA ARG A 148 -10.08 -5.82 -10.80
C ARG A 148 -9.23 -6.41 -11.94
N GLU A 149 -9.80 -7.24 -12.81
CA GLU A 149 -9.03 -7.90 -13.88
C GLU A 149 -8.36 -6.92 -14.86
N THR A 150 -9.01 -5.81 -15.19
CA THR A 150 -8.42 -4.68 -15.96
C THR A 150 -7.22 -4.01 -15.27
N GLN A 151 -6.96 -4.33 -14.00
CA GLN A 151 -5.84 -3.88 -13.20
C GLN A 151 -4.82 -5.00 -12.90
N ILE A 152 -5.13 -6.27 -13.16
CA ILE A 152 -4.20 -7.40 -12.99
C ILE A 152 -3.09 -7.28 -14.05
N GLY A 153 -1.83 -7.43 -13.64
CA GLY A 153 -0.68 -7.15 -14.50
C GLY A 153 -0.32 -5.66 -14.60
N CYS A 154 -1.25 -4.74 -14.34
CA CYS A 154 -1.00 -3.31 -14.18
C CYS A 154 -0.41 -2.98 -12.80
N TYR A 155 0.74 -3.59 -12.51
CA TYR A 155 1.53 -3.34 -11.30
C TYR A 155 2.11 -1.92 -11.34
N LEU A 156 1.93 -1.20 -10.24
CA LEU A 156 2.57 0.09 -9.99
C LEU A 156 3.82 -0.17 -9.15
N ARG A 157 4.95 0.40 -9.60
CA ARG A 157 6.27 0.20 -9.00
C ARG A 157 6.72 1.34 -8.11
N THR A 158 6.26 2.55 -8.40
CA THR A 158 6.79 3.77 -7.79
C THR A 158 5.76 4.89 -7.82
N LEU A 159 5.82 5.77 -6.82
CA LEU A 159 5.04 7.01 -6.70
C LEU A 159 5.98 8.21 -6.69
N GLY A 160 5.44 9.33 -7.18
CA GLY A 160 5.97 10.68 -7.03
C GLY A 160 4.79 11.65 -6.99
N ALA A 161 4.93 12.79 -6.35
CA ALA A 161 3.87 13.77 -6.25
C ALA A 161 4.42 15.20 -6.38
N THR A 162 3.57 16.09 -6.84
CA THR A 162 3.72 17.55 -6.74
C THR A 162 2.67 18.08 -5.77
N THR A 163 2.71 19.38 -5.50
CA THR A 163 1.63 20.14 -4.85
C THR A 163 0.24 19.94 -5.47
N THR A 164 0.13 19.51 -6.73
CA THR A 164 -1.13 19.46 -7.50
C THR A 164 -1.45 18.11 -8.15
N HIS A 165 -0.49 17.20 -8.28
CA HIS A 165 -0.66 15.95 -9.02
C HIS A 165 0.05 14.78 -8.34
N LEU A 166 -0.61 13.63 -8.26
CA LEU A 166 -0.01 12.35 -7.87
C LEU A 166 0.29 11.53 -9.13
N TRP A 167 1.51 11.02 -9.23
CA TRP A 167 2.00 10.22 -10.34
C TRP A 167 2.35 8.81 -9.87
N ALA A 168 2.00 7.79 -10.66
CA ALA A 168 2.41 6.41 -10.44
C ALA A 168 3.03 5.78 -11.69
N GLY A 169 4.23 5.24 -11.54
CA GLY A 169 4.95 4.52 -12.58
C GLY A 169 4.60 3.04 -12.59
N GLY A 170 4.09 2.53 -13.72
CA GLY A 170 3.76 1.13 -13.93
C GLY A 170 4.76 0.38 -14.83
N GLU A 171 4.39 -0.85 -15.18
CA GLU A 171 5.15 -1.73 -16.10
C GLU A 171 5.14 -1.24 -17.56
N GLN A 172 4.02 -0.65 -18.01
CA GLN A 172 3.75 -0.35 -19.43
C GLN A 172 3.14 1.04 -19.67
N SER A 173 2.76 1.75 -18.61
CA SER A 173 2.15 3.08 -18.62
C SER A 173 2.53 3.90 -17.37
N LEU A 174 2.35 5.21 -17.45
CA LEU A 174 2.43 6.17 -16.35
C LEU A 174 1.00 6.67 -16.06
N ARG A 175 0.59 6.76 -14.79
CA ARG A 175 -0.75 7.24 -14.39
C ARG A 175 -0.67 8.50 -13.55
N VAL A 176 -1.66 9.39 -13.70
CA VAL A 176 -1.70 10.70 -13.04
C VAL A 176 -3.09 10.99 -12.49
N TRP A 177 -3.17 11.33 -11.20
CA TRP A 177 -4.36 11.85 -10.54
C TRP A 177 -4.16 13.33 -10.24
N ILE A 178 -5.19 14.14 -10.44
CA ILE A 178 -5.19 15.57 -10.06
C ILE A 178 -5.63 15.68 -8.59
N LEU A 179 -4.89 16.45 -7.78
CA LEU A 179 -5.12 16.62 -6.34
C LEU A 179 -6.07 17.79 -6.02
N THR A 180 -7.09 17.97 -6.86
CA THR A 180 -8.19 18.94 -6.73
C THR A 180 -9.43 18.28 -6.12
N ARG A 181 -10.60 18.94 -6.15
CA ARG A 181 -11.89 18.34 -5.79
C ARG A 181 -12.16 17.03 -6.54
N ASP A 182 -11.67 16.92 -7.77
CA ASP A 182 -11.86 15.77 -8.66
C ASP A 182 -11.26 14.46 -8.11
N LEU A 183 -10.29 14.56 -7.19
CA LEU A 183 -9.76 13.41 -6.45
C LEU A 183 -10.86 12.68 -5.65
N TYR A 184 -11.85 13.42 -5.15
CA TYR A 184 -12.94 12.85 -4.35
C TYR A 184 -14.08 12.28 -5.20
N SER A 185 -14.17 12.67 -6.48
CA SER A 185 -15.25 12.30 -7.39
C SER A 185 -15.31 10.79 -7.71
N ALA A 186 -16.47 10.34 -8.17
CA ALA A 186 -16.55 9.10 -8.95
C ALA A 186 -15.98 9.30 -10.36
N CYS A 187 -15.49 8.23 -10.97
CA CYS A 187 -15.22 8.20 -12.41
C CYS A 187 -16.56 8.25 -13.18
N SER A 188 -16.71 9.21 -14.10
CA SER A 188 -17.94 9.44 -14.85
C SER A 188 -18.07 8.49 -16.04
N GLN A 189 -18.92 7.47 -15.90
CA GLN A 189 -19.52 6.62 -16.95
C GLN A 189 -18.66 6.28 -18.18
N GLY A 190 -18.07 5.07 -18.14
CA GLY A 190 -17.69 4.28 -19.31
C GLY A 190 -17.76 2.80 -18.92
N GLU A 191 -18.15 1.91 -19.85
CA GLU A 191 -18.48 0.51 -19.52
C GLU A 191 -17.29 -0.31 -18.99
N ASP A 192 -16.05 0.11 -19.31
CA ASP A 192 -14.78 -0.45 -18.79
C ASP A 192 -14.00 0.52 -17.88
N ALA A 193 -14.69 1.40 -17.15
CA ALA A 193 -14.04 2.20 -16.10
C ALA A 193 -13.49 1.29 -14.98
N GLU A 194 -12.32 1.62 -14.41
CA GLU A 194 -11.78 0.96 -13.20
C GLU A 194 -12.60 1.35 -11.96
N LEU A 195 -13.85 0.88 -11.89
CA LEU A 195 -14.84 1.13 -10.84
C LEU A 195 -14.20 1.16 -9.43
N ASP A 196 -14.64 2.13 -8.64
CA ASP A 196 -14.12 2.53 -7.32
C ASP A 196 -12.76 3.29 -7.33
N THR A 197 -11.99 3.27 -8.42
CA THR A 197 -10.75 4.09 -8.56
C THR A 197 -11.07 5.57 -8.74
N ALA A 198 -10.23 6.46 -8.20
CA ALA A 198 -10.32 7.91 -8.42
C ALA A 198 -9.94 8.27 -9.88
N PRO A 199 -10.51 9.33 -10.50
CA PRO A 199 -10.24 9.70 -11.89
C PRO A 199 -8.75 9.91 -12.19
N PHE A 200 -8.25 9.33 -13.29
CA PHE A 200 -6.85 9.43 -13.69
C PHE A 200 -6.63 9.55 -15.20
N PHE A 201 -5.50 10.16 -15.56
CA PHE A 201 -4.94 10.19 -16.91
C PHE A 201 -3.89 9.08 -17.05
N GLU A 202 -3.77 8.46 -18.22
CA GLU A 202 -2.81 7.40 -18.49
C GLU A 202 -1.96 7.74 -19.71
N SER A 203 -0.65 7.49 -19.66
CA SER A 203 0.24 7.74 -20.79
C SER A 203 -0.12 6.85 -21.99
N THR A 204 0.43 7.18 -23.16
CA THR A 204 0.57 6.20 -24.25
C THR A 204 1.24 4.93 -23.71
N ALA A 205 0.67 3.77 -24.04
CA ALA A 205 1.14 2.47 -23.60
C ALA A 205 2.40 2.02 -24.36
N GLY A 206 3.16 1.09 -23.78
CA GLY A 206 4.38 0.55 -24.37
C GLY A 206 5.66 1.27 -23.94
N ILE A 207 5.63 2.02 -22.83
CA ILE A 207 6.86 2.47 -22.17
C ILE A 207 7.49 1.32 -21.39
N SER A 208 8.82 1.33 -21.24
CA SER A 208 9.55 0.38 -20.39
C SER A 208 9.21 0.61 -18.90
N PRO A 209 9.24 -0.43 -18.03
CA PRO A 209 8.88 -0.29 -16.63
C PRO A 209 9.53 0.91 -15.93
N THR A 210 8.71 1.73 -15.28
CA THR A 210 9.15 2.93 -14.57
C THR A 210 9.66 2.54 -13.18
N LEU A 211 10.89 2.92 -12.84
CA LEU A 211 11.55 2.52 -11.59
C LEU A 211 11.65 3.68 -10.60
N CYS A 212 12.01 4.86 -11.09
CA CYS A 212 12.15 6.07 -10.28
C CYS A 212 11.55 7.29 -10.97
N MET A 213 11.18 8.30 -10.19
CA MET A 213 10.61 9.57 -10.67
C MET A 213 11.10 10.72 -9.79
N ALA A 214 11.29 11.90 -10.38
CA ALA A 214 11.66 13.14 -9.71
C ALA A 214 10.78 14.29 -10.24
N ALA A 215 10.22 15.08 -9.33
CA ALA A 215 9.37 16.22 -9.66
C ALA A 215 10.20 17.51 -9.85
N ASP A 216 9.83 18.28 -10.86
CA ASP A 216 10.36 19.62 -11.13
C ASP A 216 9.19 20.62 -11.07
N GLU A 217 8.86 21.07 -9.86
CA GLU A 217 7.74 22.00 -9.64
C GLU A 217 7.94 23.33 -10.38
N ALA A 218 9.19 23.81 -10.48
CA ALA A 218 9.53 25.10 -11.08
C ALA A 218 9.25 25.16 -12.59
N ASN A 219 9.49 24.06 -13.30
CA ASN A 219 9.20 23.95 -14.74
C ASN A 219 7.85 23.28 -15.07
N HIS A 220 7.13 22.80 -14.05
CA HIS A 220 5.94 21.95 -14.18
C HIS A 220 6.22 20.68 -15.02
N LEU A 221 7.33 20.00 -14.70
CA LEU A 221 7.77 18.75 -15.34
C LEU A 221 7.87 17.60 -14.32
N LEU A 222 7.74 16.37 -14.82
CA LEU A 222 8.17 15.16 -14.13
C LEU A 222 9.26 14.46 -14.95
N TRP A 223 10.33 14.06 -14.29
CA TRP A 223 11.39 13.22 -14.85
C TRP A 223 11.20 11.79 -14.37
N SER A 224 11.31 10.79 -15.26
CA SER A 224 11.21 9.37 -14.89
C SER A 224 12.34 8.52 -15.47
N GLY A 225 12.83 7.59 -14.66
CA GLY A 225 13.88 6.63 -15.02
C GLY A 225 13.32 5.23 -15.24
N HIS A 226 13.72 4.61 -16.35
CA HIS A 226 13.12 3.38 -16.85
C HIS A 226 14.10 2.20 -16.86
N ARG A 227 13.53 0.98 -16.92
CA ARG A 227 14.29 -0.27 -16.99
C ARG A 227 15.10 -0.44 -18.29
N ASP A 228 14.76 0.28 -19.36
CA ASP A 228 15.49 0.32 -20.63
C ASP A 228 16.67 1.31 -20.63
N GLY A 229 16.99 1.93 -19.50
CA GLY A 229 18.08 2.90 -19.37
C GLY A 229 17.78 4.29 -19.91
N LYS A 230 16.52 4.59 -20.25
CA LYS A 230 16.08 5.91 -20.70
C LYS A 230 15.59 6.79 -19.55
N ILE A 231 15.85 8.09 -19.69
CA ILE A 231 15.15 9.13 -18.95
C ILE A 231 14.04 9.68 -19.86
N ARG A 232 12.85 9.94 -19.28
CA ARG A 232 11.75 10.63 -19.93
C ARG A 232 11.34 11.87 -19.15
N CYS A 233 10.93 12.89 -19.89
CA CYS A 233 10.37 14.14 -19.40
C CYS A 233 8.89 14.20 -19.75
N TRP A 234 8.04 14.49 -18.76
CA TRP A 234 6.59 14.60 -18.93
C TRP A 234 6.16 16.01 -18.51
N LYS A 235 5.35 16.66 -19.35
CA LYS A 235 4.67 17.91 -18.97
C LYS A 235 3.49 17.58 -18.06
N VAL A 236 3.30 18.36 -17.00
CA VAL A 236 2.15 18.20 -16.09
C VAL A 236 0.85 18.47 -16.87
N PRO A 237 -0.20 17.61 -16.75
CA PRO A 237 -1.50 17.86 -17.38
C PRO A 237 -2.13 19.19 -16.93
N PRO A 238 -2.93 19.86 -17.78
CA PRO A 238 -3.62 21.08 -17.38
C PRO A 238 -4.68 20.80 -16.30
N LEU A 239 -4.71 21.64 -15.26
CA LEU A 239 -5.66 21.53 -14.14
C LEU A 239 -7.13 21.69 -14.55
N ASN A 240 -7.39 22.43 -15.62
CA ASN A 240 -8.72 22.56 -16.21
C ASN A 240 -8.85 21.55 -17.35
N GLY A 241 -9.92 20.74 -17.34
CA GLY A 241 -10.30 19.83 -18.44
C GLY A 241 -10.81 20.54 -19.70
N GLY A 242 -10.18 21.66 -20.09
CA GLY A 242 -10.57 22.50 -21.22
C GLY A 242 -10.30 21.81 -22.56
N SER A 243 -11.33 21.75 -23.40
CA SER A 243 -11.29 21.11 -24.72
C SER A 243 -10.55 21.96 -25.78
N SER A 244 -9.24 22.16 -25.62
CA SER A 244 -8.43 23.06 -26.48
C SER A 244 -7.21 22.41 -27.16
N SER A 245 -7.36 21.17 -27.65
CA SER A 245 -6.52 20.62 -28.73
C SER A 245 -7.30 19.58 -29.55
N SER A 246 -8.13 20.05 -30.47
CA SER A 246 -9.09 19.23 -31.24
C SER A 246 -8.45 18.47 -32.41
N SER A 247 -7.64 17.45 -32.13
CA SER A 247 -6.96 16.65 -33.19
C SER A 247 -6.64 15.17 -32.86
N ALA A 248 -7.40 14.51 -31.97
CA ALA A 248 -7.25 13.07 -31.73
C ALA A 248 -8.53 12.35 -31.21
N CYS A 249 -9.71 12.63 -31.77
CA CYS A 249 -10.94 11.89 -31.43
C CYS A 249 -10.96 10.48 -32.06
N GLY A 250 -10.18 9.56 -31.49
CA GLY A 250 -10.31 8.12 -31.72
C GLY A 250 -11.33 7.50 -30.75
N THR A 251 -12.06 6.48 -31.19
CA THR A 251 -13.21 5.87 -30.47
C THR A 251 -12.81 4.97 -29.29
N ASN A 252 -12.03 5.50 -28.34
CA ASN A 252 -11.71 4.87 -27.06
C ASN A 252 -11.40 5.96 -26.01
N GLY A 253 -12.18 6.03 -24.93
CA GLY A 253 -12.23 7.15 -23.98
C GLY A 253 -11.04 7.35 -23.02
N LYS A 254 -9.80 7.09 -23.46
CA LYS A 254 -8.58 7.37 -22.67
C LYS A 254 -7.89 8.65 -23.18
N THR A 255 -7.89 9.69 -22.35
CA THR A 255 -7.13 10.94 -22.52
C THR A 255 -5.62 10.68 -22.38
N ARG A 256 -5.01 10.16 -23.44
CA ARG A 256 -3.59 9.77 -23.47
C ARG A 256 -2.65 10.97 -23.64
N PHE A 257 -1.58 10.97 -22.87
CA PHE A 257 -0.46 11.91 -23.00
C PHE A 257 0.87 11.19 -23.29
N SER A 258 1.84 11.90 -23.86
CA SER A 258 3.15 11.37 -24.27
C SER A 258 4.31 12.11 -23.59
N ASP A 259 5.51 11.53 -23.66
CA ASP A 259 6.71 12.23 -23.18
C ASP A 259 7.08 13.43 -24.07
N ALA A 260 7.48 14.52 -23.43
CA ALA A 260 7.94 15.75 -24.08
C ALA A 260 9.38 15.62 -24.61
N LEU A 261 10.21 14.83 -23.92
CA LEU A 261 11.57 14.48 -24.34
C LEU A 261 11.96 13.12 -23.74
N SER A 262 12.74 12.32 -24.48
CA SER A 262 13.22 11.01 -24.04
C SER A 262 14.56 10.69 -24.69
N TRP A 263 15.53 10.22 -23.91
CA TRP A 263 16.89 9.91 -24.39
C TRP A 263 17.53 8.73 -23.65
N GLN A 264 18.55 8.12 -24.26
CA GLN A 264 19.29 7.00 -23.68
C GLN A 264 20.36 7.51 -22.69
N ALA A 265 20.07 7.42 -21.40
CA ALA A 265 20.97 7.86 -20.35
C ALA A 265 22.05 6.82 -20.02
N HIS A 266 21.63 5.58 -19.73
CA HIS A 266 22.49 4.45 -19.36
C HIS A 266 22.25 3.24 -20.28
N ARG A 267 23.13 2.24 -20.21
CA ARG A 267 22.92 0.94 -20.91
C ARG A 267 22.10 -0.06 -20.08
N GLY A 268 22.05 0.12 -18.77
CA GLY A 268 21.24 -0.66 -17.83
C GLY A 268 20.11 0.20 -17.22
N PRO A 269 19.27 -0.39 -16.36
CA PRO A 269 18.15 0.28 -15.71
C PRO A 269 18.57 1.49 -14.86
N ILE A 270 17.69 2.49 -14.76
CA ILE A 270 17.89 3.66 -13.89
C ILE A 270 17.14 3.42 -12.57
N PHE A 271 17.88 3.22 -11.48
CA PHE A 271 17.26 2.99 -10.15
C PHE A 271 16.89 4.29 -9.44
N SER A 272 17.61 5.38 -9.70
CA SER A 272 17.41 6.67 -9.03
C SER A 272 17.66 7.86 -9.94
N ILE A 273 16.92 8.95 -9.70
CA ILE A 273 17.08 10.28 -10.32
C ILE A 273 16.93 11.32 -9.21
N ALA A 274 17.73 12.38 -9.24
CA ALA A 274 17.59 13.55 -8.37
C ALA A 274 17.88 14.85 -9.14
N ILE A 275 17.24 15.95 -8.74
CA ILE A 275 17.57 17.30 -9.23
C ILE A 275 18.43 17.96 -8.14
N SER A 276 19.57 18.51 -8.53
CA SER A 276 20.48 19.21 -7.61
C SER A 276 20.00 20.62 -7.28
N SER A 277 20.60 21.23 -6.24
CA SER A 277 20.38 22.64 -5.89
C SER A 277 20.64 23.62 -7.05
N TYR A 278 21.49 23.27 -8.02
CA TYR A 278 21.86 24.13 -9.15
C TYR A 278 21.09 23.81 -10.46
N GLY A 279 20.08 22.93 -10.37
CA GLY A 279 19.22 22.52 -11.50
C GLY A 279 19.71 21.29 -12.26
N ASP A 280 20.99 20.92 -12.15
CA ASP A 280 21.54 19.75 -12.84
C ASP A 280 20.79 18.46 -12.46
N LEU A 281 20.52 17.62 -13.46
CA LEU A 281 19.79 16.35 -13.34
C LEU A 281 20.77 15.19 -13.16
N TRP A 282 20.72 14.52 -12.00
CA TRP A 282 21.57 13.38 -11.66
C TRP A 282 20.79 12.07 -11.82
N SER A 283 21.44 11.01 -12.28
CA SER A 283 20.85 9.67 -12.38
C SER A 283 21.82 8.56 -11.99
N GLY A 284 21.29 7.52 -11.34
CA GLY A 284 22.02 6.36 -10.84
C GLY A 284 21.54 5.06 -11.47
N SER A 285 22.49 4.22 -11.90
CA SER A 285 22.28 2.95 -12.58
C SER A 285 23.12 1.83 -11.95
N GLU A 286 23.21 0.69 -12.63
CA GLU A 286 24.01 -0.48 -12.24
C GLU A 286 25.52 -0.15 -12.19
N ALA A 287 26.28 -0.93 -11.41
CA ALA A 287 27.75 -0.88 -11.34
C ALA A 287 28.33 0.54 -11.14
N GLY A 288 27.81 1.27 -10.14
CA GLY A 288 28.28 2.60 -9.75
C GLY A 288 28.15 3.68 -10.83
N SER A 289 27.32 3.46 -11.85
CA SER A 289 27.16 4.40 -12.97
C SER A 289 26.30 5.59 -12.58
N ILE A 290 26.94 6.72 -12.29
CA ILE A 290 26.31 8.03 -12.12
C ILE A 290 26.53 8.86 -13.40
N LYS A 291 25.49 9.58 -13.83
CA LYS A 291 25.58 10.59 -14.89
C LYS A 291 24.80 11.84 -14.51
N ILE A 292 25.36 12.99 -14.89
CA ILE A 292 24.85 14.33 -14.61
C ILE A 292 24.57 15.05 -15.93
N TRP A 293 23.41 15.67 -16.09
CA TRP A 293 23.12 16.59 -17.21
C TRP A 293 23.05 18.03 -16.68
N PRO A 294 23.91 18.95 -17.18
CA PRO A 294 23.83 20.36 -16.86
C PRO A 294 22.50 20.97 -17.29
N TRP A 295 21.90 21.84 -16.46
CA TRP A 295 20.61 22.47 -16.80
C TRP A 295 20.66 23.19 -18.16
N ASP A 296 21.76 23.89 -18.47
CA ASP A 296 21.92 24.63 -19.74
C ASP A 296 21.90 23.74 -20.98
N ALA A 297 22.12 22.41 -20.86
CA ALA A 297 21.92 21.47 -21.96
C ALA A 297 20.45 21.01 -22.05
N ILE A 298 19.81 20.79 -20.90
CA ILE A 298 18.40 20.40 -20.80
C ILE A 298 17.49 21.50 -21.35
N GLU A 299 17.69 22.76 -20.92
CA GLU A 299 16.91 23.92 -21.34
C GLU A 299 16.97 24.16 -22.85
N ARG A 300 18.18 24.08 -23.44
CA ARG A 300 18.36 24.11 -24.90
C ARG A 300 17.53 23.02 -25.57
N SER A 301 17.67 21.77 -25.16
CA SER A 301 16.91 20.66 -25.76
C SER A 301 15.39 20.71 -25.53
N LEU A 302 14.91 21.39 -24.48
CA LEU A 302 13.48 21.64 -24.23
C LEU A 302 12.91 22.82 -25.06
N SER A 303 13.77 23.73 -25.52
CA SER A 303 13.41 24.90 -26.33
C SER A 303 13.28 24.62 -27.84
N MET A 304 13.85 23.51 -28.33
CA MET A 304 13.83 23.14 -29.76
C MET A 304 12.43 22.74 -30.23
N THR A 305 12.17 22.82 -31.54
CA THR A 305 10.84 22.47 -32.09
C THR A 305 10.58 20.95 -32.14
N ALA A 306 9.35 20.56 -32.45
CA ALA A 306 8.97 19.15 -32.56
C ALA A 306 9.72 18.43 -33.70
N GLU A 307 10.02 19.13 -34.80
CA GLU A 307 10.83 18.64 -35.92
C GLU A 307 12.29 18.43 -35.50
N GLU A 308 12.84 19.38 -34.75
CA GLU A 308 14.23 19.39 -34.26
C GLU A 308 14.48 18.41 -33.09
N ARG A 309 13.43 17.82 -32.51
CA ARG A 309 13.51 16.91 -31.35
C ARG A 309 14.54 15.78 -31.49
N HIS A 310 14.83 15.34 -32.71
CA HIS A 310 15.88 14.34 -32.97
C HIS A 310 17.31 14.88 -32.76
N ILE A 311 17.54 16.17 -33.07
CA ILE A 311 18.79 16.90 -32.78
C ILE A 311 18.87 17.16 -31.26
N ALA A 312 17.78 17.60 -30.64
CA ALA A 312 17.69 17.84 -29.21
C ALA A 312 18.07 16.61 -28.36
N VAL A 313 17.61 15.42 -28.76
CA VAL A 313 17.99 14.14 -28.14
C VAL A 313 19.47 13.81 -28.38
N SER A 314 19.93 13.86 -29.64
CA SER A 314 21.33 13.53 -30.00
C SER A 314 22.37 14.45 -29.32
N SER A 315 22.00 15.71 -29.07
CA SER A 315 22.80 16.64 -28.27
C SER A 315 22.78 16.28 -26.79
N LEU A 316 21.61 16.01 -26.22
CA LEU A 316 21.46 15.69 -24.80
C LEU A 316 22.14 14.38 -24.42
N GLU A 317 22.13 13.35 -25.29
CA GLU A 317 22.85 12.08 -25.11
C GLU A 317 24.38 12.23 -25.02
N ARG A 318 24.95 13.34 -25.49
CA ARG A 318 26.39 13.64 -25.45
C ARG A 318 26.79 14.67 -24.40
N SER A 319 25.85 15.47 -23.91
CA SER A 319 26.08 16.53 -22.92
C SER A 319 26.24 16.05 -21.47
N TYR A 320 26.28 14.74 -21.22
CA TYR A 320 26.38 14.20 -19.86
C TYR A 320 27.82 14.27 -19.32
N ILE A 321 27.93 14.47 -18.01
CA ILE A 321 29.17 14.42 -17.26
C ILE A 321 29.17 13.10 -16.45
N ASP A 322 30.26 12.33 -16.56
CA ASP A 322 30.54 11.19 -15.68
C ASP A 322 31.53 11.66 -14.59
N PRO A 323 31.07 11.89 -13.34
CA PRO A 323 31.91 12.45 -12.28
C PRO A 323 33.08 11.54 -11.90
N ARG A 324 33.04 10.23 -12.26
CA ARG A 324 34.14 9.28 -12.02
C ARG A 324 35.38 9.61 -12.85
N ASN A 325 35.29 10.47 -13.87
CA ASN A 325 36.48 10.94 -14.58
C ASN A 325 37.33 11.90 -13.74
N HIS A 326 36.73 12.72 -12.88
CA HIS A 326 37.46 13.54 -11.91
C HIS A 326 38.06 12.68 -10.79
N VAL A 327 37.32 11.67 -10.30
CA VAL A 327 37.80 10.74 -9.27
C VAL A 327 39.12 10.04 -9.66
N LYS A 328 39.30 9.72 -10.95
CA LYS A 328 40.55 9.12 -11.48
C LYS A 328 41.79 10.03 -11.37
N GLN A 329 41.63 11.35 -11.33
CA GLN A 329 42.76 12.27 -11.13
C GLN A 329 43.22 12.31 -9.67
N ASN A 330 42.29 12.09 -8.72
CA ASN A 330 42.57 12.17 -7.27
C ASN A 330 42.92 10.81 -6.63
N GLY A 331 43.25 9.79 -7.42
CA GLY A 331 43.80 8.50 -6.95
C GLY A 331 42.82 7.51 -6.30
N LEU A 332 41.57 7.92 -6.02
CA LEU A 332 40.54 7.12 -5.35
C LEU A 332 39.91 6.04 -6.27
N ASN A 333 40.61 4.93 -6.48
CA ASN A 333 40.12 3.81 -7.31
C ASN A 333 39.56 2.62 -6.49
N ASN A 334 38.53 1.98 -7.06
CA ASN A 334 38.07 0.59 -6.85
C ASN A 334 36.96 0.21 -5.84
N SER A 335 36.28 1.10 -5.09
CA SER A 335 35.08 0.70 -4.30
C SER A 335 33.70 1.05 -4.91
N LEU A 336 33.65 1.86 -5.98
CA LEU A 336 32.42 2.28 -6.69
C LEU A 336 31.80 1.18 -7.60
N GLY A 337 31.80 -0.09 -7.17
CA GLY A 337 31.29 -1.22 -7.96
C GLY A 337 29.80 -1.55 -7.76
N ALA A 338 29.14 -0.96 -6.77
CA ALA A 338 27.76 -1.29 -6.38
C ALA A 338 26.70 -0.43 -7.10
N ASP A 339 25.50 -0.96 -7.27
CA ASP A 339 24.37 -0.25 -7.88
C ASP A 339 23.94 1.00 -7.09
N VAL A 340 23.65 2.09 -7.79
CA VAL A 340 23.21 3.36 -7.18
C VAL A 340 21.69 3.35 -6.97
N LYS A 341 21.24 2.70 -5.90
CA LYS A 341 19.81 2.49 -5.59
C LYS A 341 19.08 3.77 -5.22
N HIS A 342 19.74 4.71 -4.53
CA HIS A 342 19.15 6.00 -4.17
C HIS A 342 20.09 7.16 -4.53
N LEU A 343 19.48 8.27 -4.94
CA LEU A 343 20.10 9.59 -5.05
C LEU A 343 19.24 10.58 -4.26
N LEU A 344 19.88 11.47 -3.51
CA LEU A 344 19.21 12.46 -2.67
C LEU A 344 19.98 13.78 -2.73
N SER A 345 19.31 14.87 -3.13
CA SER A 345 19.89 16.22 -3.01
C SER A 345 19.66 16.76 -1.59
N VAL A 346 20.67 17.46 -1.06
CA VAL A 346 20.65 18.12 0.25
C VAL A 346 20.93 19.61 0.03
N PRO A 347 19.88 20.43 -0.20
CA PRO A 347 20.04 21.82 -0.64
C PRO A 347 20.78 22.70 0.37
N SER A 348 20.57 22.48 1.67
CA SER A 348 21.15 23.26 2.78
C SER A 348 22.69 23.34 2.79
N LYS A 349 23.37 22.46 2.05
CA LYS A 349 24.83 22.48 1.82
C LYS A 349 25.24 22.27 0.36
N GLY A 350 24.29 22.31 -0.59
CA GLY A 350 24.57 22.08 -2.01
C GLY A 350 25.23 20.73 -2.30
N ARG A 351 24.76 19.64 -1.69
CA ARG A 351 25.34 18.28 -1.85
C ARG A 351 24.39 17.30 -2.49
N VAL A 352 24.94 16.23 -3.06
CA VAL A 352 24.20 15.03 -3.50
C VAL A 352 24.75 13.81 -2.79
N TRP A 353 23.86 13.03 -2.18
CA TRP A 353 24.14 11.70 -1.65
C TRP A 353 23.78 10.66 -2.69
N SER A 354 24.63 9.64 -2.86
CA SER A 354 24.30 8.41 -3.58
C SER A 354 24.50 7.20 -2.67
N ALA A 355 23.55 6.25 -2.68
CA ALA A 355 23.54 5.09 -1.80
C ALA A 355 23.39 3.78 -2.57
N SER A 356 24.20 2.79 -2.17
CA SER A 356 23.99 1.38 -2.44
C SER A 356 23.34 0.71 -1.21
N TYR A 357 23.18 -0.62 -1.23
CA TYR A 357 22.69 -1.35 -0.04
C TYR A 357 23.64 -1.29 1.16
N SER A 358 24.94 -1.06 0.96
CA SER A 358 25.97 -1.20 2.01
C SER A 358 26.97 -0.04 2.10
N SER A 359 26.90 0.94 1.20
CA SER A 359 27.82 2.08 1.14
C SER A 359 27.14 3.36 0.63
N PHE A 360 27.65 4.48 1.13
CA PHE A 360 27.22 5.83 0.81
C PHE A 360 28.37 6.62 0.20
N THR A 361 28.04 7.51 -0.73
CA THR A 361 29.00 8.43 -1.36
C THR A 361 28.42 9.84 -1.36
N LEU A 362 29.24 10.79 -0.96
CA LEU A 362 28.88 12.19 -0.81
C LEU A 362 29.56 13.01 -1.91
N TRP A 363 28.77 13.75 -2.68
CA TRP A 363 29.23 14.55 -3.81
C TRP A 363 28.92 16.02 -3.58
N ASP A 364 29.80 16.90 -4.03
CA ASP A 364 29.50 18.32 -4.14
C ASP A 364 28.60 18.56 -5.36
N ALA A 365 27.54 19.35 -5.23
CA ALA A 365 26.63 19.60 -6.35
C ALA A 365 27.08 20.73 -7.29
N ARG A 366 28.03 21.58 -6.86
CA ARG A 366 28.61 22.69 -7.64
C ARG A 366 29.85 22.25 -8.39
N THR A 367 30.83 21.65 -7.70
CA THR A 367 32.09 21.16 -8.33
C THR A 367 31.95 19.78 -8.97
N ARG A 368 30.90 19.02 -8.59
CA ARG A 368 30.64 17.63 -9.04
C ARG A 368 31.69 16.61 -8.55
N GLU A 369 32.53 17.01 -7.58
CA GLU A 369 33.59 16.18 -7.01
C GLU A 369 33.09 15.22 -5.91
N LEU A 370 33.84 14.14 -5.70
CA LEU A 370 33.60 13.16 -4.64
C LEU A 370 34.21 13.65 -3.31
N LEU A 371 33.36 13.95 -2.32
CA LEU A 371 33.75 14.46 -1.01
C LEU A 371 34.06 13.35 0.00
N ARG A 372 33.31 12.22 -0.02
CA ARG A 372 33.45 11.13 0.96
C ARG A 372 32.88 9.81 0.44
N VAL A 373 33.46 8.69 0.88
CA VAL A 373 32.91 7.33 0.76
C VAL A 373 32.88 6.69 2.16
N PHE A 374 31.77 6.06 2.54
CA PHE A 374 31.61 5.46 3.87
C PHE A 374 30.59 4.30 3.87
N ASN A 375 30.71 3.39 4.83
CA ASN A 375 29.82 2.23 4.99
C ASN A 375 28.61 2.51 5.90
N VAL A 376 27.72 1.53 6.09
CA VAL A 376 26.52 1.65 6.96
C VAL A 376 26.85 1.91 8.44
N ASP A 377 28.06 1.62 8.88
CA ASP A 377 28.52 1.96 10.24
C ASP A 377 29.19 3.36 10.33
N GLY A 378 29.23 4.12 9.23
CA GLY A 378 29.80 5.48 9.14
C GLY A 378 31.32 5.53 9.06
N GLN A 379 31.97 4.36 8.94
CA GLN A 379 33.42 4.26 8.77
C GLN A 379 33.80 4.66 7.34
N VAL A 380 34.83 5.48 7.21
CA VAL A 380 35.36 5.91 5.91
C VAL A 380 36.12 4.75 5.27
N GLU A 381 35.84 4.46 4.00
CA GLU A 381 36.58 3.46 3.23
C GLU A 381 37.97 4.01 2.87
N SER A 382 38.92 3.88 3.80
CA SER A 382 40.33 4.20 3.58
C SER A 382 41.12 2.96 3.13
N GLN A 383 42.20 3.19 2.40
CA GLN A 383 42.98 2.18 1.69
C GLN A 383 43.70 1.23 2.67
N ALA A 384 43.25 -0.02 2.74
CA ALA A 384 43.93 -1.08 3.51
C ALA A 384 44.99 -1.78 2.66
N GLU A 385 46.22 -1.85 3.16
CA GLU A 385 47.32 -2.54 2.49
C GLU A 385 47.14 -4.06 2.54
N ILE A 386 46.95 -4.70 1.39
CA ILE A 386 47.06 -6.16 1.27
C ILE A 386 48.52 -6.49 0.91
N ILE A 387 49.38 -6.51 1.94
CA ILE A 387 50.73 -7.08 1.81
C ILE A 387 50.58 -8.60 1.73
N MET A 388 50.64 -9.14 0.52
CA MET A 388 50.84 -10.58 0.31
C MET A 388 52.29 -10.93 0.68
N PRO A 389 52.53 -11.94 1.54
CA PRO A 389 53.87 -12.42 1.81
C PRO A 389 54.42 -13.18 0.60
N ASP A 390 55.63 -12.85 0.16
CA ASP A 390 56.30 -13.55 -0.94
C ASP A 390 56.48 -15.04 -0.62
N LEU A 391 56.09 -15.88 -1.58
CA LEU A 391 56.48 -17.29 -1.63
C LEU A 391 57.22 -17.54 -2.96
N PRO A 392 58.44 -18.12 -2.96
CA PRO A 392 59.21 -18.27 -4.20
C PRO A 392 58.56 -19.22 -5.20
N MET A 393 58.42 -18.79 -6.46
CA MET A 393 58.26 -19.73 -7.57
C MET A 393 59.60 -20.40 -7.86
N ASP A 394 59.62 -21.73 -7.88
CA ASP A 394 60.69 -22.45 -8.57
C ASP A 394 60.19 -23.79 -9.16
N LEU A 395 59.88 -23.78 -10.46
CA LEU A 395 60.09 -24.96 -11.30
C LEU A 395 60.22 -24.58 -12.78
N HIS A 396 61.34 -24.96 -13.38
CA HIS A 396 61.63 -24.78 -14.80
C HIS A 396 60.87 -25.77 -15.68
N CYS A 397 60.55 -25.36 -16.92
CA CYS A 397 60.69 -26.25 -18.08
C CYS A 397 60.89 -25.46 -19.38
N ASN A 398 61.82 -25.90 -20.23
CA ASN A 398 62.25 -25.18 -21.44
C ASN A 398 61.69 -25.80 -22.73
N ALA A 399 61.27 -24.96 -23.68
CA ALA A 399 61.17 -25.30 -25.11
C ALA A 399 61.47 -24.06 -25.97
N LYS A 400 61.95 -24.25 -27.21
CA LYS A 400 62.39 -23.17 -28.12
C LYS A 400 61.42 -22.98 -29.30
N LYS A 401 61.41 -21.76 -29.87
CA LYS A 401 61.33 -21.36 -31.30
C LYS A 401 60.59 -22.27 -32.32
N ASP A 402 59.86 -21.76 -33.30
CA ASP A 402 60.05 -20.50 -34.07
C ASP A 402 58.72 -20.04 -34.75
N ILE A 403 58.79 -19.08 -35.70
CA ILE A 403 57.77 -18.65 -36.69
C ILE A 403 56.90 -17.44 -36.26
N LEU A 404 56.43 -16.68 -37.27
CA LEU A 404 56.12 -15.24 -37.23
C LEU A 404 54.61 -14.91 -37.37
N GLN A 405 54.21 -13.79 -36.75
CA GLN A 405 53.19 -12.85 -37.26
C GLN A 405 51.71 -13.30 -37.38
N SER A 406 50.97 -13.31 -36.25
CA SER A 406 49.51 -13.00 -36.20
C SER A 406 48.91 -13.02 -34.77
N SER A 407 49.19 -12.02 -33.92
CA SER A 407 48.74 -12.08 -32.51
C SER A 407 48.41 -10.77 -31.77
N ILE A 408 48.47 -9.59 -32.41
CA ILE A 408 48.20 -8.31 -31.72
C ILE A 408 46.71 -8.15 -31.34
N ASP A 409 45.77 -8.58 -32.20
CA ASP A 409 44.32 -8.54 -31.93
C ASP A 409 43.88 -9.43 -30.74
N PHE A 410 44.66 -10.46 -30.41
CA PHE A 410 44.30 -11.38 -29.32
C PHE A 410 44.54 -10.77 -27.94
N PHE A 411 45.59 -9.97 -27.77
CA PHE A 411 45.92 -9.35 -26.48
C PHE A 411 44.95 -8.23 -26.07
N GLN A 412 44.36 -7.52 -27.03
CA GLN A 412 43.38 -6.48 -26.71
C GLN A 412 41.98 -7.06 -26.39
N ARG A 413 41.57 -8.14 -27.05
CA ARG A 413 40.32 -8.87 -26.70
C ARG A 413 40.45 -9.61 -25.38
N SER A 414 41.56 -10.31 -25.14
CA SER A 414 41.79 -11.02 -23.87
C SER A 414 41.89 -10.06 -22.68
N ARG A 415 42.46 -8.86 -22.82
CA ARG A 415 42.46 -7.86 -21.73
C ARG A 415 41.05 -7.45 -21.31
N ASN A 416 40.12 -7.30 -22.25
CA ASN A 416 38.71 -6.99 -21.93
C ASN A 416 37.98 -8.20 -21.31
N VAL A 417 38.25 -9.42 -21.77
CA VAL A 417 37.67 -10.66 -21.19
C VAL A 417 38.22 -10.92 -19.78
N ILE A 418 39.51 -10.70 -19.54
CA ILE A 418 40.15 -10.85 -18.23
C ILE A 418 39.66 -9.78 -17.26
N MET A 419 39.48 -8.53 -17.69
CA MET A 419 38.84 -7.50 -16.86
C MET A 419 37.40 -7.87 -16.53
N GLY A 420 36.60 -8.35 -17.50
CA GLY A 420 35.23 -8.81 -17.26
C GLY A 420 35.14 -10.05 -16.35
N ALA A 421 36.11 -10.95 -16.42
CA ALA A 421 36.22 -12.10 -15.53
C ALA A 421 36.66 -11.68 -14.11
N ALA A 422 37.64 -10.78 -13.97
CA ALA A 422 38.07 -10.24 -12.69
C ALA A 422 36.94 -9.45 -12.00
N ASP A 423 36.18 -8.66 -12.76
CA ASP A 423 34.98 -7.93 -12.32
C ASP A 423 33.83 -8.89 -11.93
N ALA A 424 33.64 -10.00 -12.66
CA ALA A 424 32.73 -11.07 -12.24
C ALA A 424 33.19 -11.77 -10.94
N VAL A 425 34.49 -12.04 -10.80
CA VAL A 425 35.07 -12.58 -9.56
C VAL A 425 34.96 -11.58 -8.42
N LEU A 426 35.10 -10.27 -8.66
CA LEU A 426 34.91 -9.23 -7.64
C LEU A 426 33.45 -9.17 -7.18
N ARG A 427 32.48 -9.31 -8.09
CA ARG A 427 31.04 -9.48 -7.77
C ARG A 427 30.72 -10.78 -7.02
N VAL A 428 31.55 -11.81 -7.11
CA VAL A 428 31.41 -13.05 -6.32
C VAL A 428 32.10 -12.91 -4.96
N ALA A 429 33.28 -12.27 -4.89
CA ALA A 429 34.01 -12.03 -3.65
C ALA A 429 33.28 -11.05 -2.71
N THR A 430 32.70 -9.97 -3.25
CA THR A 430 31.84 -9.04 -2.49
C THR A 430 30.51 -9.66 -2.05
N LYS A 431 30.03 -10.71 -2.74
CA LYS A 431 28.93 -11.58 -2.26
C LYS A 431 29.40 -12.69 -1.30
N GLY A 432 30.71 -12.91 -1.18
CA GLY A 432 31.32 -13.96 -0.37
C GLY A 432 31.68 -13.52 1.05
N THR A 433 31.76 -12.21 1.31
CA THR A 433 31.78 -11.68 2.68
C THR A 433 30.39 -11.79 3.29
N PHE A 434 30.23 -12.65 4.30
CA PHE A 434 29.03 -12.77 5.13
C PHE A 434 28.83 -11.53 6.02
N GLY A 435 28.50 -10.41 5.39
CA GLY A 435 27.94 -9.24 6.06
C GLY A 435 26.51 -9.53 6.50
N ASP A 436 26.12 -8.97 7.65
CA ASP A 436 24.82 -9.20 8.26
C ASP A 436 23.70 -8.59 7.39
N ASP A 437 22.95 -9.45 6.68
CA ASP A 437 21.96 -9.07 5.66
C ASP A 437 20.88 -8.11 6.21
N ASN A 438 20.68 -8.16 7.53
CA ASN A 438 19.85 -7.27 8.35
C ASN A 438 20.24 -5.77 8.27
N ARG A 439 21.46 -5.42 7.82
CA ARG A 439 21.96 -4.03 7.75
C ARG A 439 21.86 -3.36 6.38
N LYS A 440 21.27 -4.02 5.38
CA LYS A 440 21.05 -3.41 4.05
C LYS A 440 20.18 -2.15 4.15
N THR A 441 20.58 -1.09 3.46
CA THR A 441 19.81 0.15 3.36
C THR A 441 18.84 0.09 2.18
N ASP A 442 17.54 0.21 2.46
CA ASP A 442 16.45 0.12 1.48
C ASP A 442 15.68 1.46 1.32
N ALA A 443 15.90 2.44 2.22
CA ALA A 443 15.29 3.75 2.15
C ALA A 443 16.24 4.88 2.59
N LEU A 444 16.05 6.08 2.02
CA LEU A 444 16.87 7.28 2.23
C LEU A 444 16.00 8.54 2.06
N VAL A 445 16.12 9.52 2.97
CA VAL A 445 15.40 10.81 2.93
C VAL A 445 16.17 11.92 3.67
N SER A 446 15.96 13.19 3.33
CA SER A 446 16.46 14.36 4.08
C SER A 446 15.32 15.11 4.77
N THR A 447 15.59 15.73 5.91
CA THR A 447 14.60 16.48 6.71
C THR A 447 14.85 17.99 6.71
N ILE A 448 13.87 18.79 7.16
CA ILE A 448 13.90 20.27 7.07
C ILE A 448 15.03 20.92 7.90
N ASP A 449 15.52 20.20 8.92
CA ASP A 449 16.69 20.51 9.73
C ASP A 449 18.04 20.29 9.00
N GLY A 450 18.02 19.70 7.79
CA GLY A 450 19.21 19.37 7.02
C GLY A 450 19.87 18.04 7.39
N MET A 451 19.24 17.23 8.25
CA MET A 451 19.69 15.88 8.58
C MET A 451 19.26 14.87 7.50
N ILE A 452 19.94 13.72 7.45
CA ILE A 452 19.63 12.61 6.55
C ILE A 452 19.21 11.40 7.38
N TRP A 453 18.22 10.65 6.91
CA TRP A 453 17.70 9.46 7.55
C TRP A 453 17.71 8.26 6.58
N THR A 454 18.15 7.10 7.06
CA THR A 454 18.20 5.84 6.29
C THR A 454 17.43 4.74 7.00
N GLY A 455 16.64 3.97 6.23
CA GLY A 455 15.91 2.80 6.71
C GLY A 455 16.58 1.49 6.32
N CYS A 456 16.71 0.58 7.29
CA CYS A 456 17.39 -0.70 7.11
C CYS A 456 16.43 -1.91 7.00
N ALA A 457 16.93 -3.01 6.43
CA ALA A 457 16.22 -4.28 6.29
C ALA A 457 15.83 -4.95 7.64
N SER A 458 16.50 -4.57 8.73
CA SER A 458 16.16 -4.94 10.13
C SER A 458 14.99 -4.14 10.72
N GLY A 459 14.53 -3.08 10.07
CA GLY A 459 13.53 -2.15 10.59
C GLY A 459 14.08 -0.95 11.36
N SER A 460 15.40 -0.89 11.55
CA SER A 460 16.12 0.25 12.17
C SER A 460 16.13 1.49 11.28
N LEU A 461 16.20 2.66 11.93
CA LEU A 461 16.24 3.99 11.33
C LEU A 461 17.47 4.74 11.86
N ILE A 462 18.43 5.00 10.98
CA ILE A 462 19.70 5.65 11.32
C ILE A 462 19.65 7.12 10.86
N GLN A 463 20.01 8.05 11.75
CA GLN A 463 20.16 9.48 11.44
C GLN A 463 21.64 9.83 11.19
N TRP A 464 21.85 10.73 10.25
CA TRP A 464 23.16 11.19 9.79
C TRP A 464 23.21 12.71 9.70
N ASP A 465 24.38 13.30 9.95
CA ASP A 465 24.65 14.70 9.61
C ASP A 465 24.85 14.86 8.09
N CYS A 466 24.84 16.11 7.61
CA CYS A 466 25.03 16.42 6.19
C CYS A 466 26.43 16.06 5.63
N ASN A 467 27.38 15.62 6.47
CA ASN A 467 28.75 15.25 6.14
C ASN A 467 28.97 13.72 6.07
N GLY A 468 27.97 12.90 6.41
CA GLY A 468 28.08 11.44 6.46
C GLY A 468 28.55 10.88 7.81
N ASN A 469 28.42 11.65 8.90
CA ASN A 469 28.63 11.14 10.26
C ASN A 469 27.31 10.61 10.83
N ARG A 470 27.33 9.42 11.43
CA ARG A 470 26.17 8.83 12.12
C ARG A 470 25.90 9.58 13.43
N VAL A 471 24.64 9.92 13.67
CA VAL A 471 24.20 10.76 14.81
C VAL A 471 23.45 9.92 15.85
N GLN A 472 22.44 9.16 15.42
CA GLN A 472 21.69 8.24 16.27
C GLN A 472 21.09 7.09 15.46
N ASP A 473 20.52 6.10 16.16
CA ASP A 473 19.86 4.92 15.60
C ASP A 473 18.65 4.58 16.47
N VAL A 474 17.48 4.35 15.86
CA VAL A 474 16.24 4.00 16.55
C VAL A 474 15.53 2.84 15.85
N GLN A 475 15.07 1.85 16.61
CA GLN A 475 14.34 0.70 16.08
C GLN A 475 13.03 0.52 16.87
N TYR A 476 11.90 0.85 16.23
CA TYR A 476 10.56 0.67 16.79
C TYR A 476 9.82 -0.54 16.20
N HIS A 477 10.41 -1.20 15.19
CA HIS A 477 9.79 -2.29 14.47
C HIS A 477 10.85 -3.22 13.85
N SER A 478 10.51 -4.49 13.64
CA SER A 478 11.44 -5.53 13.15
C SER A 478 11.16 -6.01 11.72
N SER A 479 10.17 -5.43 11.03
CA SER A 479 10.00 -5.59 9.59
C SER A 479 10.97 -4.65 8.86
N PRO A 480 11.49 -5.00 7.66
CA PRO A 480 12.30 -4.06 6.86
C PRO A 480 11.58 -2.74 6.63
N VAL A 481 12.31 -1.63 6.74
CA VAL A 481 11.88 -0.33 6.18
C VAL A 481 12.01 -0.43 4.66
N GLN A 482 10.98 -0.04 3.92
CA GLN A 482 10.95 -0.15 2.46
C GLN A 482 10.85 1.20 1.77
N CYS A 483 10.30 2.22 2.45
CA CYS A 483 10.21 3.57 1.92
C CYS A 483 10.02 4.59 3.05
N MET A 484 10.43 5.83 2.79
CA MET A 484 10.34 6.95 3.74
C MET A 484 9.98 8.24 2.98
N CYS A 485 9.29 9.18 3.63
CA CYS A 485 9.15 10.56 3.16
C CYS A 485 9.06 11.56 4.32
N SER A 486 9.59 12.76 4.13
CA SER A 486 9.61 13.87 5.07
C SER A 486 8.60 14.94 4.68
N LEU A 487 7.87 15.52 5.64
CA LEU A 487 7.05 16.71 5.42
C LEU A 487 7.01 17.58 6.69
N GLY A 488 7.55 18.80 6.58
CA GLY A 488 7.66 19.72 7.71
C GLY A 488 8.42 19.08 8.88
N LEU A 489 7.83 19.13 10.09
CA LEU A 489 8.40 18.51 11.30
C LEU A 489 8.14 16.99 11.44
N ARG A 490 7.63 16.31 10.40
CA ARG A 490 7.27 14.87 10.46
C ARG A 490 8.01 14.02 9.43
N MET A 491 8.45 12.85 9.87
CA MET A 491 8.99 11.77 9.03
C MET A 491 7.99 10.60 9.00
N TRP A 492 7.69 10.11 7.81
CA TRP A 492 6.78 8.98 7.58
C TRP A 492 7.59 7.78 7.06
N VAL A 493 7.33 6.61 7.60
CA VAL A 493 8.10 5.37 7.36
C VAL A 493 7.14 4.24 6.99
N GLY A 494 7.37 3.60 5.85
CA GLY A 494 6.59 2.47 5.34
C GLY A 494 7.36 1.15 5.45
N TYR A 495 6.71 0.14 6.04
CA TYR A 495 7.31 -1.15 6.37
C TYR A 495 6.87 -2.29 5.43
N GLY A 496 7.74 -3.30 5.33
CA GLY A 496 7.53 -4.52 4.54
C GLY A 496 6.35 -5.42 4.95
N ASP A 497 5.68 -5.15 6.07
CA ASP A 497 4.48 -5.87 6.52
C ASP A 497 3.17 -5.06 6.37
N GLY A 498 3.24 -3.85 5.82
CA GLY A 498 2.07 -2.99 5.59
C GLY A 498 1.82 -1.94 6.67
N ILE A 499 2.72 -1.77 7.65
CA ILE A 499 2.64 -0.74 8.69
C ILE A 499 3.20 0.60 8.20
N ILE A 500 2.55 1.70 8.60
CA ILE A 500 3.12 3.05 8.61
C ILE A 500 3.50 3.42 10.04
N GLN A 501 4.63 4.10 10.20
CA GLN A 501 4.98 4.86 11.39
C GLN A 501 5.20 6.34 11.04
N VAL A 502 4.88 7.22 11.98
CA VAL A 502 5.14 8.66 11.90
C VAL A 502 6.00 9.06 13.09
N LEU A 503 7.11 9.73 12.81
CA LEU A 503 8.11 10.21 13.78
C LEU A 503 8.27 11.73 13.65
N ASN A 504 8.81 12.37 14.70
CA ASN A 504 9.35 13.73 14.61
C ASN A 504 10.81 13.71 14.10
N LEU A 505 11.43 14.90 13.96
CA LEU A 505 12.81 15.03 13.47
C LEU A 505 13.84 14.48 14.48
N GLU A 506 13.48 14.40 15.75
CA GLU A 506 14.29 13.83 16.83
C GLU A 506 14.25 12.29 16.87
N GLY A 507 13.49 11.62 15.99
CA GLY A 507 13.41 10.15 15.96
C GLY A 507 12.48 9.52 17.01
N LYS A 508 11.59 10.30 17.63
CA LYS A 508 10.55 9.83 18.56
C LYS A 508 9.28 9.45 17.79
N LEU A 509 8.75 8.26 18.08
CA LEU A 509 7.48 7.79 17.52
C LEU A 509 6.29 8.67 17.95
N ILE A 510 5.53 9.18 16.98
CA ILE A 510 4.27 9.91 17.15
C ILE A 510 3.07 8.95 17.03
N GLY A 511 3.14 7.95 16.14
CA GLY A 511 2.13 6.91 16.03
C GLY A 511 2.44 5.84 14.98
N SER A 512 1.71 4.72 15.04
CA SER A 512 1.89 3.56 14.16
C SER A 512 0.55 2.90 13.86
N TRP A 513 0.34 2.43 12.62
CA TRP A 513 -0.87 1.68 12.23
C TRP A 513 -0.65 0.79 11.00
N THR A 514 -1.46 -0.26 10.86
CA THR A 514 -1.53 -1.06 9.62
C THR A 514 -2.22 -0.27 8.52
N ALA A 515 -1.43 0.24 7.58
CA ALA A 515 -1.89 1.02 6.45
C ALA A 515 -2.37 0.14 5.28
N HIS A 516 -1.71 -1.00 5.04
CA HIS A 516 -2.01 -1.94 3.95
C HIS A 516 -1.95 -3.40 4.40
N GLY A 517 -2.42 -4.32 3.56
CA GLY A 517 -2.41 -5.77 3.82
C GLY A 517 -1.12 -6.48 3.40
N GLY A 518 -0.09 -5.72 2.98
CA GLY A 518 1.20 -6.21 2.50
C GLY A 518 2.21 -5.06 2.34
N PRO A 519 3.47 -5.36 1.95
CA PRO A 519 4.58 -4.42 1.92
C PRO A 519 4.27 -3.06 1.29
N ILE A 520 4.62 -1.97 1.98
CA ILE A 520 4.53 -0.60 1.42
C ILE A 520 5.79 -0.31 0.62
N ILE A 521 5.67 -0.16 -0.69
CA ILE A 521 6.82 0.00 -1.60
C ILE A 521 7.17 1.46 -1.90
N LYS A 522 6.22 2.40 -1.71
CA LYS A 522 6.51 3.83 -1.83
C LYS A 522 5.56 4.70 -1.00
N LEU A 523 6.12 5.76 -0.42
CA LEU A 523 5.40 6.92 0.10
C LEU A 523 5.70 8.15 -0.78
N ALA A 524 4.71 9.04 -0.95
CA ALA A 524 4.87 10.34 -1.60
C ALA A 524 3.92 11.37 -0.96
N ALA A 525 4.37 12.60 -0.73
CA ALA A 525 3.55 13.67 -0.16
C ALA A 525 3.14 14.69 -1.24
N GLY A 526 1.88 15.11 -1.26
CA GLY A 526 1.35 16.08 -2.23
C GLY A 526 0.00 16.61 -1.78
N ALA A 527 -0.25 17.91 -1.99
CA ALA A 527 -1.33 18.65 -1.34
C ALA A 527 -1.39 18.34 0.17
N ASP A 528 -2.59 18.12 0.72
CA ASP A 528 -2.85 17.88 2.14
C ASP A 528 -2.61 16.40 2.57
N TYR A 529 -1.96 15.58 1.73
CA TYR A 529 -1.91 14.12 1.91
C TYR A 529 -0.52 13.48 1.74
N VAL A 530 -0.27 12.42 2.51
CA VAL A 530 0.75 11.40 2.24
C VAL A 530 0.07 10.20 1.58
N PHE A 531 0.47 9.90 0.36
CA PHE A 531 0.03 8.74 -0.40
C PHE A 531 0.94 7.54 -0.15
N SER A 532 0.33 6.36 -0.06
CA SER A 532 1.03 5.10 0.22
C SER A 532 0.64 4.04 -0.79
N LEU A 533 1.63 3.53 -1.53
CA LEU A 533 1.50 2.44 -2.50
C LEU A 533 2.02 1.15 -1.89
N ALA A 534 1.18 0.10 -1.89
CA ALA A 534 1.57 -1.25 -1.50
C ALA A 534 1.96 -2.12 -2.70
N ASN A 535 2.68 -3.22 -2.43
CA ASN A 535 3.10 -4.19 -3.45
C ASN A 535 1.96 -4.87 -4.22
N HIS A 536 0.74 -4.78 -3.70
CA HIS A 536 -0.49 -5.26 -4.33
C HIS A 536 -1.16 -4.19 -5.22
N GLY A 537 -0.52 -3.04 -5.42
CA GLY A 537 -0.93 -2.00 -6.39
C GLY A 537 -2.01 -1.02 -5.91
N GLY A 538 -2.54 -1.19 -4.70
CA GLY A 538 -3.50 -0.28 -4.07
C GLY A 538 -2.83 0.98 -3.50
N ILE A 539 -3.54 2.11 -3.53
CA ILE A 539 -3.07 3.43 -3.08
C ILE A 539 -4.05 4.02 -2.06
N ARG A 540 -3.56 4.28 -0.84
CA ARG A 540 -4.29 4.95 0.25
C ARG A 540 -3.70 6.31 0.57
N ALA A 541 -4.55 7.31 0.77
CA ALA A 541 -4.21 8.67 1.17
C ALA A 541 -4.43 8.90 2.67
N TRP A 542 -3.42 9.42 3.36
CA TRP A 542 -3.43 9.76 4.79
C TRP A 542 -3.27 11.28 4.94
N HIS A 543 -4.09 11.95 5.73
CA HIS A 543 -3.98 13.40 5.91
C HIS A 543 -2.67 13.76 6.62
N ILE A 544 -1.98 14.82 6.20
CA ILE A 544 -0.62 15.15 6.69
C ILE A 544 -0.55 15.44 8.20
N THR A 545 -1.68 15.81 8.81
CA THR A 545 -1.79 16.02 10.26
C THR A 545 -2.02 14.74 11.06
N SER A 546 -2.27 13.60 10.41
CA SER A 546 -2.45 12.29 11.08
C SER A 546 -1.10 11.75 11.60
N PRO A 547 -1.03 11.14 12.80
CA PRO A 547 -2.11 11.06 13.78
C PRO A 547 -2.37 12.43 14.43
N GLY A 548 -3.63 12.77 14.68
CA GLY A 548 -4.00 14.06 15.25
C GLY A 548 -5.48 14.22 15.59
N ALA A 549 -5.84 15.36 16.17
CA ALA A 549 -7.21 15.62 16.63
C ALA A 549 -8.27 15.56 15.51
N LEU A 550 -7.90 15.94 14.28
CA LEU A 550 -8.77 15.86 13.10
C LEU A 550 -9.30 14.45 12.85
N ASP A 551 -8.47 13.42 13.07
CA ASP A 551 -8.83 12.01 12.87
C ASP A 551 -10.07 11.61 13.69
N SER A 552 -10.26 12.20 14.87
CA SER A 552 -11.41 11.94 15.74
C SER A 552 -12.72 12.49 15.16
N VAL A 553 -12.67 13.67 14.54
CA VAL A 553 -13.82 14.30 13.88
C VAL A 553 -14.16 13.54 12.61
N LEU A 554 -13.16 13.31 11.74
CA LEU A 554 -13.34 12.53 10.50
C LEU A 554 -13.86 11.11 10.77
N ARG A 555 -13.41 10.45 11.84
CA ARG A 555 -13.92 9.12 12.25
C ARG A 555 -15.39 9.18 12.68
N ALA A 556 -15.79 10.17 13.46
CA ALA A 556 -17.16 10.33 13.92
C ALA A 556 -18.13 10.68 12.78
N GLU A 557 -17.77 11.64 11.93
CA GLU A 557 -18.58 12.07 10.78
C GLU A 557 -18.73 10.94 9.74
N LEU A 558 -17.63 10.27 9.37
CA LEU A 558 -17.65 9.21 8.36
C LEU A 558 -18.29 7.92 8.88
N GLY A 559 -18.13 7.60 10.18
CA GLY A 559 -18.85 6.50 10.83
C GLY A 559 -20.36 6.77 10.92
N GLY A 560 -20.75 8.00 11.27
CA GLY A 560 -22.15 8.43 11.29
C GLY A 560 -22.87 8.38 9.93
N LYS A 561 -22.11 8.18 8.84
CA LYS A 561 -22.57 8.04 7.45
C LYS A 561 -22.45 6.61 6.87
N GLU A 562 -22.08 5.60 7.66
CA GLU A 562 -21.84 4.21 7.19
C GLU A 562 -22.91 3.68 6.23
N PHE A 563 -24.19 3.88 6.57
CA PHE A 563 -25.34 3.37 5.82
C PHE A 563 -25.43 3.87 4.35
N LEU A 564 -24.76 4.97 3.99
CA LEU A 564 -24.72 5.49 2.61
C LEU A 564 -23.81 4.62 1.72
N TYR A 565 -22.60 4.34 2.20
CA TYR A 565 -21.58 3.61 1.46
C TYR A 565 -21.51 2.11 1.80
N SER A 566 -22.22 1.61 2.82
CA SER A 566 -22.30 0.18 3.09
C SER A 566 -23.08 -0.58 1.98
N ARG A 567 -22.60 -1.77 1.65
CA ARG A 567 -23.21 -2.75 0.73
C ARG A 567 -23.20 -4.12 1.40
N ILE A 568 -24.21 -4.94 1.14
CA ILE A 568 -24.25 -6.35 1.55
C ILE A 568 -24.43 -7.17 0.28
N GLU A 569 -23.46 -8.04 0.00
CA GLU A 569 -23.44 -8.97 -1.13
C GLU A 569 -23.70 -10.39 -0.58
N ASN A 570 -24.60 -11.18 -1.18
CA ASN A 570 -24.76 -12.60 -0.81
C ASN A 570 -24.03 -13.48 -1.83
N ILE A 571 -23.12 -14.34 -1.35
CA ILE A 571 -22.48 -15.37 -2.17
C ILE A 571 -22.76 -16.77 -1.60
N LYS A 572 -22.73 -17.76 -2.49
CA LYS A 572 -22.82 -19.18 -2.12
C LYS A 572 -21.49 -19.88 -2.35
N ILE A 573 -21.12 -20.74 -1.41
CA ILE A 573 -19.84 -21.46 -1.40
C ILE A 573 -20.12 -22.96 -1.26
N LEU A 574 -19.65 -23.74 -2.23
CA LEU A 574 -19.58 -25.21 -2.16
C LEU A 574 -18.22 -25.59 -1.60
N ALA A 575 -18.18 -26.03 -0.33
CA ALA A 575 -17.02 -26.69 0.25
C ALA A 575 -17.19 -28.22 0.12
N ALA A 576 -16.18 -28.93 -0.35
CA ALA A 576 -16.25 -30.37 -0.59
C ALA A 576 -14.95 -31.07 -0.20
N THR A 577 -15.05 -32.29 0.33
CA THR A 577 -13.91 -33.11 0.74
C THR A 577 -14.06 -34.58 0.36
N TRP A 578 -12.95 -35.25 0.03
CA TRP A 578 -12.93 -36.69 -0.23
C TRP A 578 -11.53 -37.31 0.00
N ASN A 579 -11.44 -38.29 0.90
CA ASN A 579 -10.29 -39.19 0.93
C ASN A 579 -10.42 -40.19 -0.23
N VAL A 580 -9.58 -40.05 -1.25
CA VAL A 580 -9.67 -40.82 -2.51
C VAL A 580 -8.94 -42.16 -2.46
N GLY A 581 -8.26 -42.47 -1.35
CA GLY A 581 -7.63 -43.78 -1.11
C GLY A 581 -6.67 -44.23 -2.21
N GLN A 582 -5.91 -43.31 -2.79
CA GLN A 582 -5.00 -43.52 -3.94
C GLN A 582 -5.70 -43.98 -5.24
N GLY A 583 -7.02 -43.82 -5.32
CA GLY A 583 -7.83 -44.07 -6.51
C GLY A 583 -7.92 -42.88 -7.45
N ARG A 584 -8.71 -43.07 -8.52
CA ARG A 584 -9.15 -42.05 -9.47
C ARG A 584 -10.67 -42.17 -9.61
N ALA A 585 -11.38 -41.05 -9.56
CA ALA A 585 -12.83 -41.06 -9.73
C ALA A 585 -13.26 -41.43 -11.16
N SER A 586 -14.44 -42.03 -11.30
CA SER A 586 -15.15 -42.03 -12.58
C SER A 586 -15.67 -40.62 -12.93
N ARG A 587 -15.99 -40.36 -14.21
CA ARG A 587 -16.64 -39.08 -14.60
C ARG A 587 -17.99 -38.94 -13.91
N ASP A 588 -18.75 -40.03 -13.82
CA ASP A 588 -20.10 -40.03 -13.26
C ASP A 588 -20.06 -39.80 -11.74
N SER A 589 -19.05 -40.30 -11.05
CA SER A 589 -18.77 -40.00 -9.64
C SER A 589 -18.54 -38.50 -9.41
N LEU A 590 -17.75 -37.85 -10.27
CA LEU A 590 -17.51 -36.40 -10.21
C LEU A 590 -18.79 -35.60 -10.51
N MET A 591 -19.57 -36.01 -11.50
CA MET A 591 -20.86 -35.37 -11.83
C MET A 591 -21.89 -35.50 -10.69
N THR A 592 -21.98 -36.67 -10.05
CA THR A 592 -22.89 -36.91 -8.90
C THR A 592 -22.48 -36.11 -7.67
N TRP A 593 -21.17 -36.02 -7.39
CA TRP A 593 -20.65 -35.26 -6.26
C TRP A 593 -20.79 -33.74 -6.45
N LEU A 594 -20.34 -33.22 -7.59
CA LEU A 594 -20.14 -31.78 -7.82
C LEU A 594 -21.16 -31.15 -8.77
N GLY A 595 -21.56 -31.83 -9.84
CA GLY A 595 -22.17 -31.21 -11.03
C GLY A 595 -23.42 -30.40 -10.74
N ALA A 596 -24.45 -31.01 -10.15
CA ALA A 596 -25.69 -30.31 -9.82
C ALA A 596 -25.47 -29.22 -8.74
N ALA A 597 -24.65 -29.50 -7.72
CA ALA A 597 -24.39 -28.58 -6.62
C ALA A 597 -23.67 -27.29 -7.09
N ALA A 598 -22.65 -27.44 -7.95
CA ALA A 598 -21.83 -26.35 -8.48
C ALA A 598 -22.63 -25.32 -9.30
N SER A 599 -23.71 -25.74 -9.97
CA SER A 599 -24.56 -24.84 -10.77
C SER A 599 -25.12 -23.64 -9.99
N SER A 600 -25.35 -23.85 -8.68
CA SER A 600 -26.06 -22.93 -7.79
C SER A 600 -25.16 -21.98 -6.97
N VAL A 601 -23.84 -22.11 -7.08
CA VAL A 601 -22.86 -21.40 -6.22
C VAL A 601 -21.99 -20.40 -6.98
N ASN A 602 -21.18 -19.64 -6.24
CA ASN A 602 -20.22 -18.65 -6.75
C ASN A 602 -18.76 -19.06 -6.55
N ILE A 603 -18.47 -19.85 -5.51
CA ILE A 603 -17.14 -20.39 -5.20
C ILE A 603 -17.25 -21.90 -4.96
N VAL A 604 -16.31 -22.67 -5.51
CA VAL A 604 -16.15 -24.10 -5.23
C VAL A 604 -14.76 -24.33 -4.63
N ILE A 605 -14.69 -25.00 -3.49
CA ILE A 605 -13.44 -25.45 -2.85
C ILE A 605 -13.47 -26.95 -2.69
N ILE A 606 -12.43 -27.63 -3.19
CA ILE A 606 -12.29 -29.09 -3.07
C ILE A 606 -10.98 -29.41 -2.37
N GLY A 607 -11.07 -30.21 -1.31
CA GLY A 607 -9.93 -30.86 -0.66
C GLY A 607 -9.94 -32.36 -0.91
N LEU A 608 -8.83 -32.91 -1.40
CA LEU A 608 -8.63 -34.36 -1.53
C LEU A 608 -7.56 -34.85 -0.54
N GLN A 609 -7.74 -36.06 -0.02
CA GLN A 609 -6.76 -36.75 0.82
C GLN A 609 -6.39 -38.11 0.21
N GLU A 610 -5.18 -38.58 0.48
CA GLU A 610 -4.59 -39.78 -0.13
C GLU A 610 -4.58 -39.80 -1.66
N VAL A 611 -4.34 -38.64 -2.30
CA VAL A 611 -4.16 -38.57 -3.77
C VAL A 611 -3.03 -39.50 -4.23
N GLU A 612 -1.95 -39.60 -3.45
CA GLU A 612 -0.80 -40.46 -3.72
C GLU A 612 -0.02 -40.67 -2.40
N MET A 613 0.18 -41.92 -1.95
CA MET A 613 0.75 -42.23 -0.60
C MET A 613 1.89 -43.26 -0.59
N GLY A 614 2.38 -43.68 -1.76
CA GLY A 614 3.49 -44.65 -1.84
C GLY A 614 4.77 -44.13 -1.18
N ALA A 615 5.47 -44.98 -0.42
CA ALA A 615 6.63 -44.55 0.39
C ALA A 615 7.74 -43.81 -0.40
N GLY A 616 8.03 -44.26 -1.63
CA GLY A 616 8.96 -43.58 -2.53
C GLY A 616 8.45 -42.20 -2.98
N PHE A 617 7.15 -42.06 -3.25
CA PHE A 617 6.53 -40.76 -3.56
C PHE A 617 6.56 -39.81 -2.36
N LEU A 618 6.30 -40.29 -1.15
CA LEU A 618 6.37 -39.48 0.07
C LEU A 618 7.79 -38.92 0.31
N ALA A 619 8.82 -39.74 0.09
CA ALA A 619 10.22 -39.30 0.17
C ALA A 619 10.56 -38.28 -0.92
N VAL A 620 10.14 -38.50 -2.17
CA VAL A 620 10.31 -37.53 -3.27
C VAL A 620 9.54 -36.23 -3.02
N SER A 621 8.35 -36.29 -2.41
CA SER A 621 7.56 -35.11 -2.05
C SER A 621 8.24 -34.28 -0.97
N ALA A 622 8.79 -34.92 0.07
CA ALA A 622 9.56 -34.21 1.09
C ALA A 622 10.81 -33.54 0.50
N ALA A 623 11.55 -34.24 -0.37
CA ALA A 623 12.70 -33.66 -1.06
C ALA A 623 12.30 -32.48 -1.97
N LYS A 624 11.22 -32.63 -2.76
CA LYS A 624 10.64 -31.58 -3.61
C LYS A 624 10.27 -30.32 -2.82
N GLU A 625 9.59 -30.47 -1.68
CA GLU A 625 9.17 -29.35 -0.84
C GLU A 625 10.37 -28.56 -0.31
N THR A 626 11.49 -29.21 0.05
CA THR A 626 12.73 -28.51 0.47
C THR A 626 13.41 -27.71 -0.64
N VAL A 627 13.13 -28.00 -1.92
CA VAL A 627 13.63 -27.24 -3.07
C VAL A 627 12.56 -26.35 -3.73
N GLY A 628 11.38 -26.23 -3.13
CA GLY A 628 10.28 -25.39 -3.64
C GLY A 628 9.61 -25.91 -4.92
N LEU A 629 9.70 -27.22 -5.19
CA LEU A 629 8.96 -27.87 -6.28
C LEU A 629 7.65 -28.46 -5.73
N GLU A 630 6.55 -28.23 -6.43
CA GLU A 630 5.22 -28.65 -5.99
C GLU A 630 4.59 -29.70 -6.93
N GLY A 631 3.47 -30.30 -6.49
CA GLY A 631 2.59 -31.13 -7.32
C GLY A 631 3.04 -32.57 -7.64
N SER A 632 2.08 -33.40 -8.01
CA SER A 632 2.28 -34.73 -8.63
C SER A 632 1.40 -34.92 -9.88
N SER A 633 1.72 -35.92 -10.70
CA SER A 633 0.90 -36.27 -11.88
C SER A 633 -0.47 -36.85 -11.49
N GLY A 634 -0.59 -37.44 -10.28
CA GLY A 634 -1.87 -37.75 -9.66
C GLY A 634 -2.67 -36.49 -9.36
N GLY A 635 -2.05 -35.51 -8.69
CA GLY A 635 -2.68 -34.22 -8.38
C GLY A 635 -3.14 -33.45 -9.62
N GLN A 636 -2.29 -33.34 -10.65
CA GLN A 636 -2.65 -32.68 -11.91
C GLN A 636 -3.80 -33.40 -12.62
N TRP A 637 -3.83 -34.74 -12.61
CA TRP A 637 -4.95 -35.48 -13.21
C TRP A 637 -6.29 -35.17 -12.52
N TRP A 638 -6.30 -35.06 -11.18
CA TRP A 638 -7.50 -34.68 -10.43
C TRP A 638 -7.94 -33.25 -10.74
N LEU A 639 -6.99 -32.31 -10.77
CA LEU A 639 -7.22 -30.93 -11.18
C LEU A 639 -7.86 -30.87 -12.58
N ASP A 640 -7.19 -31.44 -13.59
CA ASP A 640 -7.64 -31.49 -14.99
C ASP A 640 -9.03 -32.13 -15.19
N MET A 641 -9.46 -33.01 -14.27
CA MET A 641 -10.76 -33.69 -14.34
C MET A 641 -11.87 -32.91 -13.63
N ILE A 642 -11.55 -32.20 -12.55
CA ILE A 642 -12.49 -31.29 -11.88
C ILE A 642 -12.76 -30.08 -12.78
N ASP A 643 -11.75 -29.54 -13.48
CA ASP A 643 -11.93 -28.46 -14.46
C ASP A 643 -12.96 -28.83 -15.55
N LYS A 644 -12.90 -30.07 -16.04
CA LYS A 644 -13.84 -30.64 -17.03
C LYS A 644 -15.20 -31.07 -16.46
N THR A 645 -15.39 -30.93 -15.14
CA THR A 645 -16.64 -31.19 -14.41
C THR A 645 -17.32 -29.87 -14.01
N LEU A 646 -16.55 -28.79 -13.85
CA LEU A 646 -17.02 -27.43 -13.52
C LEU A 646 -17.11 -26.50 -14.74
N ASP A 647 -16.84 -27.02 -15.94
CA ASP A 647 -16.73 -26.27 -17.20
C ASP A 647 -15.80 -25.04 -17.07
N GLU A 648 -14.53 -25.30 -16.73
CA GLU A 648 -13.50 -24.26 -16.55
C GLU A 648 -13.34 -23.40 -17.82
N GLY A 649 -13.29 -22.07 -17.63
CA GLY A 649 -13.22 -21.08 -18.72
C GLY A 649 -14.56 -20.76 -19.37
N ALA A 650 -15.65 -21.50 -19.05
CA ALA A 650 -17.01 -21.20 -19.49
C ALA A 650 -17.95 -20.81 -18.34
N THR A 651 -17.77 -21.38 -17.15
CA THR A 651 -18.57 -21.04 -15.95
C THR A 651 -17.71 -20.61 -14.76
N PHE A 652 -16.61 -21.33 -14.54
CA PHE A 652 -15.69 -21.13 -13.41
C PHE A 652 -14.24 -20.95 -13.89
N ASP A 653 -13.43 -20.25 -13.12
CA ASP A 653 -11.98 -20.19 -13.33
C ASP A 653 -11.27 -20.67 -12.05
N ARG A 654 -10.27 -21.55 -12.16
CA ARG A 654 -9.45 -21.94 -11.01
C ARG A 654 -8.49 -20.82 -10.62
N ILE A 655 -8.69 -20.25 -9.44
CA ILE A 655 -7.83 -19.16 -8.94
C ILE A 655 -6.60 -19.65 -8.18
N GLY A 656 -6.56 -20.92 -7.75
CA GLY A 656 -5.34 -21.53 -7.22
C GLY A 656 -5.49 -22.97 -6.72
N SER A 657 -4.36 -23.61 -6.47
CA SER A 657 -4.25 -24.93 -5.85
C SER A 657 -2.97 -25.06 -5.02
N ARG A 658 -2.91 -26.04 -4.11
CA ARG A 658 -1.72 -26.39 -3.33
C ARG A 658 -1.73 -27.88 -2.99
N GLN A 659 -0.60 -28.57 -3.20
CA GLN A 659 -0.44 -29.99 -2.90
C GLN A 659 0.74 -30.22 -1.94
N LEU A 660 0.51 -31.00 -0.88
CA LEU A 660 1.54 -31.53 0.03
C LEU A 660 1.43 -33.05 0.04
N ALA A 661 2.32 -33.71 -0.72
CA ALA A 661 2.27 -35.16 -0.94
C ALA A 661 0.85 -35.66 -1.32
N GLY A 662 0.17 -36.37 -0.42
CA GLY A 662 -1.17 -36.93 -0.64
C GLY A 662 -2.34 -35.98 -0.34
N LEU A 663 -2.10 -34.77 0.18
CA LEU A 663 -3.12 -33.73 0.33
C LEU A 663 -3.12 -32.77 -0.86
N LEU A 664 -4.30 -32.46 -1.41
CA LEU A 664 -4.49 -31.45 -2.45
C LEU A 664 -5.66 -30.53 -2.06
N ILE A 665 -5.52 -29.21 -2.20
CA ILE A 665 -6.65 -28.26 -2.16
C ILE A 665 -6.65 -27.39 -3.40
N ALA A 666 -7.83 -27.04 -3.90
CA ALA A 666 -8.00 -26.09 -5.00
C ALA A 666 -9.31 -25.29 -4.87
N VAL A 667 -9.32 -24.11 -5.46
CA VAL A 667 -10.45 -23.16 -5.44
C VAL A 667 -10.76 -22.69 -6.86
N TRP A 668 -12.03 -22.79 -7.23
CA TRP A 668 -12.61 -22.23 -8.46
C TRP A 668 -13.63 -21.14 -8.11
N VAL A 669 -13.64 -20.05 -8.87
CA VAL A 669 -14.58 -18.93 -8.70
C VAL A 669 -15.35 -18.72 -10.00
N ARG A 670 -16.66 -18.49 -9.89
CA ARG A 670 -17.54 -18.25 -11.03
C ARG A 670 -17.17 -16.94 -11.71
N GLN A 671 -17.21 -16.88 -13.04
CA GLN A 671 -16.74 -15.72 -13.82
C GLN A 671 -17.33 -14.37 -13.39
N ASN A 672 -18.59 -14.33 -12.96
CA ASN A 672 -19.22 -13.10 -12.48
C ASN A 672 -18.67 -12.58 -11.11
N LEU A 673 -18.03 -13.44 -10.32
CA LEU A 673 -17.34 -13.07 -9.07
C LEU A 673 -15.82 -12.95 -9.26
N ARG A 674 -15.27 -13.40 -10.41
CA ARG A 674 -13.83 -13.42 -10.72
C ARG A 674 -13.14 -12.06 -10.62
N LEU A 675 -13.86 -10.98 -10.91
CA LEU A 675 -13.40 -9.58 -10.79
C LEU A 675 -13.25 -9.09 -9.34
N HIS A 676 -13.72 -9.88 -8.36
CA HIS A 676 -13.75 -9.53 -6.94
C HIS A 676 -13.07 -10.58 -6.05
N ALA A 677 -12.54 -11.67 -6.64
CA ALA A 677 -11.80 -12.71 -5.95
C ALA A 677 -10.35 -12.77 -6.44
N GLY A 678 -9.38 -12.74 -5.52
CA GLY A 678 -7.96 -12.68 -5.86
C GLY A 678 -7.02 -12.85 -4.67
N ASP A 679 -5.79 -12.32 -4.80
CA ASP A 679 -4.71 -12.40 -3.81
C ASP A 679 -4.46 -13.79 -3.23
N VAL A 680 -4.36 -14.79 -4.11
CA VAL A 680 -4.25 -16.19 -3.71
C VAL A 680 -2.85 -16.52 -3.20
N ASP A 681 -2.74 -16.68 -1.89
CA ASP A 681 -1.55 -17.18 -1.19
C ASP A 681 -1.78 -18.63 -0.75
N ALA A 682 -0.73 -19.44 -0.70
CA ALA A 682 -0.77 -20.86 -0.36
C ALA A 682 0.04 -21.18 0.91
N ALA A 683 -0.38 -22.22 1.62
CA ALA A 683 0.30 -22.74 2.82
C ALA A 683 0.28 -24.27 2.86
N ALA A 684 1.25 -24.86 3.55
CA ALA A 684 1.29 -26.29 3.86
C ALA A 684 1.96 -26.50 5.22
N VAL A 685 1.46 -27.48 5.99
CA VAL A 685 1.94 -27.82 7.34
C VAL A 685 1.99 -29.35 7.50
N PRO A 686 3.18 -29.99 7.47
CA PRO A 686 3.32 -31.44 7.64
C PRO A 686 3.23 -31.86 9.12
N CYS A 687 2.27 -32.74 9.46
CA CYS A 687 2.08 -33.30 10.81
C CYS A 687 2.49 -34.78 10.92
N GLY A 688 3.07 -35.36 9.86
CA GLY A 688 3.60 -36.72 9.86
C GLY A 688 4.82 -36.90 10.77
N PHE A 689 5.62 -37.95 10.50
CA PHE A 689 6.78 -38.29 11.34
C PHE A 689 7.72 -37.07 11.50
N GLY A 690 8.04 -36.73 12.75
CA GLY A 690 8.89 -35.58 13.11
C GLY A 690 8.38 -34.20 12.70
N HIS A 691 7.10 -34.05 12.32
CA HIS A 691 6.56 -32.85 11.65
C HIS A 691 7.35 -32.49 10.36
N ALA A 692 7.86 -33.51 9.66
CA ALA A 692 8.68 -33.37 8.45
C ALA A 692 8.11 -34.12 7.23
N ILE A 693 7.22 -35.09 7.43
CA ILE A 693 6.60 -35.87 6.34
C ILE A 693 5.16 -35.41 6.09
N GLY A 694 4.84 -35.09 4.84
CA GLY A 694 3.52 -34.60 4.40
C GLY A 694 2.42 -35.66 4.26
N ASN A 695 2.58 -36.87 4.81
CA ASN A 695 1.57 -37.93 4.74
C ASN A 695 0.37 -37.72 5.69
N LYS A 696 0.50 -36.72 6.56
CA LYS A 696 -0.51 -36.16 7.48
C LYS A 696 -0.19 -34.67 7.65
N GLY A 697 -1.19 -33.89 8.03
CA GLY A 697 -1.09 -32.43 8.19
C GLY A 697 -2.14 -31.69 7.38
N ALA A 698 -1.81 -30.51 6.87
CA ALA A 698 -2.75 -29.65 6.15
C ALA A 698 -2.12 -28.93 4.95
N VAL A 699 -2.98 -28.57 3.98
CA VAL A 699 -2.71 -27.58 2.92
C VAL A 699 -3.80 -26.52 2.95
N GLY A 700 -3.44 -25.27 2.68
CA GLY A 700 -4.39 -24.16 2.73
C GLY A 700 -4.21 -23.17 1.60
N LEU A 701 -5.31 -22.50 1.26
CA LEU A 701 -5.37 -21.35 0.37
C LEU A 701 -6.02 -20.17 1.10
N LYS A 702 -5.36 -19.02 1.09
CA LYS A 702 -5.91 -17.73 1.53
C LYS A 702 -6.21 -16.92 0.29
N ILE A 703 -7.45 -16.48 0.15
CA ILE A 703 -7.90 -15.58 -0.92
C ILE A 703 -8.51 -14.31 -0.31
N ARG A 704 -8.68 -13.30 -1.14
CA ARG A 704 -9.47 -12.11 -0.84
C ARG A 704 -10.74 -12.14 -1.69
N VAL A 705 -11.89 -11.90 -1.07
CA VAL A 705 -13.20 -11.78 -1.74
C VAL A 705 -13.82 -10.46 -1.32
N TYR A 706 -14.02 -9.55 -2.27
CA TYR A 706 -14.15 -8.11 -2.00
C TYR A 706 -13.01 -7.65 -1.07
N ASP A 707 -13.26 -6.86 -0.03
CA ASP A 707 -12.23 -6.42 0.92
C ASP A 707 -11.87 -7.47 2.01
N GLN A 708 -12.63 -8.57 2.10
CA GLN A 708 -12.57 -9.56 3.18
C GLN A 708 -11.58 -10.71 2.91
N ILE A 709 -10.99 -11.28 3.97
CA ILE A 709 -10.01 -12.38 3.88
C ILE A 709 -10.68 -13.73 4.14
N PHE A 710 -10.56 -14.66 3.19
CA PHE A 710 -11.12 -16.00 3.25
C PHE A 710 -9.98 -17.04 3.26
N CYS A 711 -9.95 -17.94 4.24
CA CYS A 711 -9.00 -19.04 4.32
C CYS A 711 -9.70 -20.39 4.20
N PHE A 712 -9.22 -21.26 3.33
CA PHE A 712 -9.69 -22.64 3.19
C PHE A 712 -8.54 -23.60 3.50
N ILE A 713 -8.79 -24.60 4.34
CA ILE A 713 -7.78 -25.54 4.83
C ILE A 713 -8.28 -26.97 4.64
N ASN A 714 -7.54 -27.77 3.88
CA ASN A 714 -7.73 -29.20 3.76
C ASN A 714 -6.77 -29.92 4.72
N CYS A 715 -7.30 -30.73 5.64
CA CYS A 715 -6.50 -31.53 6.58
C CYS A 715 -6.59 -33.04 6.36
N HIS A 716 -5.56 -33.75 6.81
CA HIS A 716 -5.55 -35.18 7.01
C HIS A 716 -4.81 -35.47 8.33
N PHE A 717 -5.55 -35.71 9.41
CA PHE A 717 -5.00 -35.86 10.77
C PHE A 717 -4.71 -37.33 11.17
N ALA A 718 -4.04 -37.52 12.30
CA ALA A 718 -3.66 -38.82 12.83
C ALA A 718 -4.82 -39.84 12.88
N ALA A 719 -4.64 -40.95 12.16
CA ALA A 719 -5.56 -42.08 12.12
C ALA A 719 -5.49 -42.94 13.41
N HIS A 720 -6.29 -44.01 13.46
CA HIS A 720 -6.52 -44.91 14.60
C HIS A 720 -7.47 -44.35 15.67
N LEU A 721 -8.17 -45.24 16.38
CA LEU A 721 -9.26 -44.88 17.31
C LEU A 721 -8.72 -44.09 18.52
N GLU A 722 -7.60 -44.57 19.04
CA GLU A 722 -6.91 -44.18 20.26
C GLU A 722 -6.18 -42.82 20.13
N ALA A 723 -5.95 -42.35 18.90
CA ALA A 723 -5.06 -41.22 18.61
C ALA A 723 -5.70 -39.81 18.77
N VAL A 724 -6.76 -39.68 19.58
CA VAL A 724 -7.52 -38.42 19.76
C VAL A 724 -6.59 -37.26 20.13
N THR A 725 -5.78 -37.41 21.19
CA THR A 725 -4.83 -36.38 21.64
C THR A 725 -3.83 -35.97 20.56
N ARG A 726 -3.52 -36.86 19.60
CA ARG A 726 -2.67 -36.51 18.45
C ARG A 726 -3.43 -35.74 17.39
N ARG A 727 -4.71 -36.04 17.11
CA ARG A 727 -5.55 -35.20 16.23
C ARG A 727 -5.71 -33.78 16.79
N ASN A 728 -5.85 -33.65 18.11
CA ASN A 728 -5.88 -32.35 18.79
C ASN A 728 -4.55 -31.59 18.60
N ALA A 729 -3.42 -32.27 18.75
CA ALA A 729 -2.09 -31.69 18.54
C ALA A 729 -1.82 -31.33 17.06
N ASP A 730 -2.26 -32.15 16.11
CA ASP A 730 -2.20 -31.86 14.68
C ASP A 730 -3.00 -30.57 14.36
N PHE A 731 -4.21 -30.41 14.94
CA PHE A 731 -5.02 -29.19 14.81
C PHE A 731 -4.32 -27.95 15.40
N ASP A 732 -3.87 -28.00 16.66
CA ASP A 732 -3.22 -26.86 17.31
C ASP A 732 -1.93 -26.44 16.58
N HIS A 733 -1.15 -27.42 16.10
CA HIS A 733 0.02 -27.16 15.26
C HIS A 733 -0.37 -26.45 13.96
N VAL A 734 -1.33 -26.99 13.20
CA VAL A 734 -1.81 -26.36 11.95
C VAL A 734 -2.34 -24.95 12.20
N TYR A 735 -3.15 -24.74 13.24
CA TYR A 735 -3.74 -23.42 13.51
C TYR A 735 -2.68 -22.37 13.85
N ARG A 736 -1.61 -22.75 14.58
CA ARG A 736 -0.53 -21.84 14.96
C ARG A 736 0.52 -21.61 13.88
N THR A 737 0.88 -22.62 13.08
CA THR A 737 2.03 -22.56 12.17
C THR A 737 1.67 -22.31 10.70
N MET A 738 0.39 -22.36 10.33
CA MET A 738 -0.04 -22.07 8.96
C MET A 738 0.17 -20.59 8.59
N THR A 739 1.27 -20.31 7.87
CA THR A 739 1.60 -19.00 7.28
C THR A 739 1.42 -19.05 5.76
N PHE A 740 0.63 -18.13 5.21
CA PHE A 740 0.30 -18.09 3.79
C PHE A 740 1.34 -17.30 3.01
N SER A 741 2.14 -18.00 2.22
CA SER A 741 3.11 -17.39 1.30
C SER A 741 2.49 -17.21 -0.08
N LYS A 742 2.89 -16.17 -0.80
CA LYS A 742 2.67 -16.13 -2.26
C LYS A 742 3.28 -17.39 -2.88
N PRO A 743 2.55 -18.14 -3.73
CA PRO A 743 3.16 -19.18 -4.56
C PRO A 743 4.23 -18.54 -5.44
N SER A 744 5.38 -19.19 -5.60
CA SER A 744 6.60 -18.59 -6.15
C SER A 744 6.62 -18.46 -7.68
N ASN A 745 5.53 -17.94 -8.25
CA ASN A 745 5.49 -17.31 -9.58
C ASN A 745 5.90 -15.82 -9.53
N THR A 746 6.48 -15.37 -8.41
CA THR A 746 7.26 -14.13 -8.36
C THR A 746 8.52 -14.27 -9.21
N PHE A 747 8.39 -14.01 -10.52
CA PHE A 747 9.46 -13.39 -11.26
C PHE A 747 9.90 -12.15 -10.48
N SER A 748 11.06 -12.23 -9.84
CA SER A 748 11.77 -11.03 -9.40
C SER A 748 12.12 -10.25 -10.66
N ALA A 749 11.29 -9.26 -11.00
CA ALA A 749 11.52 -8.32 -12.10
C ALA A 749 12.63 -7.29 -11.77
N VAL A 750 13.58 -7.70 -10.91
CA VAL A 750 14.86 -7.10 -10.56
C VAL A 750 15.85 -8.27 -10.58
N ALA A 751 16.99 -8.10 -11.26
CA ALA A 751 18.06 -9.11 -11.39
C ALA A 751 17.76 -10.40 -12.18
N ALA A 752 17.26 -10.27 -13.42
CA ALA A 752 17.64 -11.22 -14.47
C ALA A 752 19.09 -10.95 -14.93
N GLY A 753 20.06 -11.17 -14.03
CA GLY A 753 21.42 -10.62 -14.16
C GLY A 753 22.45 -11.12 -13.14
N SER A 754 22.27 -12.32 -12.57
CA SER A 754 23.31 -13.01 -11.77
C SER A 754 23.06 -14.50 -11.76
N SER A 755 24.05 -15.29 -12.15
CA SER A 755 23.97 -16.76 -12.13
C SER A 755 24.08 -17.32 -10.70
N SER A 756 23.22 -18.30 -10.39
CA SER A 756 23.51 -19.44 -9.50
C SER A 756 24.26 -19.16 -8.18
N ALA A 757 23.59 -18.51 -7.22
CA ALA A 757 23.95 -18.57 -5.80
C ALA A 757 22.76 -18.34 -4.82
N ALA A 758 21.54 -18.11 -5.32
CA ALA A 758 20.36 -17.85 -4.50
C ALA A 758 19.70 -19.16 -4.04
N GLN A 759 20.37 -19.90 -3.14
CA GLN A 759 19.86 -21.14 -2.54
C GLN A 759 20.00 -21.07 -1.02
N MET A 760 19.06 -21.69 -0.29
CA MET A 760 18.97 -21.75 1.18
C MET A 760 18.55 -20.43 1.87
N LEU A 761 17.24 -20.14 1.91
CA LEU A 761 16.56 -19.66 3.14
C LEU A 761 15.04 -19.93 3.12
N ARG A 762 14.69 -21.21 3.05
CA ARG A 762 13.38 -21.78 3.45
C ARG A 762 13.64 -23.17 4.05
N GLY A 763 12.77 -23.62 4.96
CA GLY A 763 12.72 -25.04 5.35
C GLY A 763 13.69 -25.50 6.44
N ALA A 764 13.86 -24.73 7.52
CA ALA A 764 14.38 -25.26 8.78
C ALA A 764 13.59 -24.67 9.96
N ASN A 765 12.92 -25.53 10.74
CA ASN A 765 12.18 -25.11 11.93
C ASN A 765 13.17 -24.76 13.05
N VAL A 766 13.41 -23.47 13.27
CA VAL A 766 14.19 -22.97 14.41
C VAL A 766 13.36 -23.08 15.68
N ILE A 767 13.37 -24.27 16.29
CA ILE A 767 12.90 -24.51 17.66
C ILE A 767 13.91 -23.83 18.60
N GLY A 768 13.81 -22.51 18.75
CA GLY A 768 14.80 -21.74 19.51
C GLY A 768 14.74 -20.21 19.43
N ALA A 769 13.70 -19.60 18.84
CA ALA A 769 13.57 -18.14 18.78
C ALA A 769 12.13 -17.67 18.99
N GLN A 770 11.66 -17.64 20.24
CA GLN A 770 10.41 -16.95 20.59
C GLN A 770 10.62 -15.43 20.53
N SER A 771 10.05 -14.77 19.52
CA SER A 771 9.93 -13.30 19.47
C SER A 771 8.46 -12.87 19.54
N VAL A 772 8.09 -12.40 20.73
CA VAL A 772 6.96 -11.49 21.05
C VAL A 772 5.70 -11.59 20.17
N ASN A 773 4.70 -12.36 20.66
CA ASN A 773 3.26 -12.14 20.43
C ASN A 773 2.76 -11.98 18.97
N LYS A 774 3.42 -12.57 17.97
CA LYS A 774 2.88 -12.58 16.59
C LYS A 774 1.68 -13.54 16.49
N LEU A 775 0.47 -12.96 16.44
CA LEU A 775 -0.81 -13.67 16.30
C LEU A 775 -0.87 -14.49 14.99
N PRO A 776 -1.40 -15.74 14.99
CA PRO A 776 -1.50 -16.57 13.78
C PRO A 776 -2.32 -15.94 12.66
N GLU A 777 -1.99 -16.25 11.41
CA GLU A 777 -2.64 -15.63 10.24
C GLU A 777 -4.13 -16.00 10.11
N LEU A 778 -4.51 -17.22 10.52
CA LEU A 778 -5.90 -17.70 10.53
C LEU A 778 -6.83 -16.90 11.47
N THR A 779 -6.25 -16.25 12.49
CA THR A 779 -6.98 -15.31 13.37
C THR A 779 -7.34 -14.01 12.64
N LYS A 780 -6.56 -13.62 11.63
CA LYS A 780 -6.76 -12.36 10.87
C LYS A 780 -7.79 -12.48 9.76
N ALA A 781 -8.14 -13.71 9.38
CA ALA A 781 -9.14 -14.00 8.36
C ALA A 781 -10.56 -13.66 8.83
N ASP A 782 -11.40 -13.22 7.92
CA ASP A 782 -12.81 -12.91 8.19
C ASP A 782 -13.65 -14.19 8.13
N MET A 783 -13.40 -15.04 7.12
CA MET A 783 -13.91 -16.42 7.05
C MET A 783 -12.76 -17.44 7.06
N VAL A 784 -12.99 -18.56 7.76
CA VAL A 784 -12.12 -19.74 7.75
C VAL A 784 -13.00 -20.97 7.51
N ILE A 785 -12.64 -21.85 6.57
CA ILE A 785 -13.27 -23.17 6.40
C ILE A 785 -12.19 -24.24 6.56
N PHE A 786 -12.40 -25.16 7.51
CA PHE A 786 -11.65 -26.39 7.64
C PHE A 786 -12.45 -27.53 7.04
N LEU A 787 -11.86 -28.29 6.13
CA LEU A 787 -12.44 -29.50 5.55
C LEU A 787 -11.38 -30.60 5.50
N GLY A 788 -11.78 -31.86 5.44
CA GLY A 788 -10.81 -32.95 5.28
C GLY A 788 -11.17 -34.26 5.96
N ASP A 789 -10.21 -35.18 5.94
CA ASP A 789 -10.23 -36.40 6.74
C ASP A 789 -9.59 -36.12 8.11
N PHE A 790 -10.41 -35.67 9.05
CA PHE A 790 -9.96 -35.37 10.41
C PHE A 790 -9.78 -36.65 11.25
N ASN A 791 -10.12 -37.83 10.72
CA ASN A 791 -9.88 -39.15 11.31
C ASN A 791 -10.48 -39.41 12.71
N TYR A 792 -11.30 -38.52 13.28
CA TYR A 792 -12.07 -38.76 14.49
C TYR A 792 -13.08 -39.89 14.29
N ARG A 793 -13.32 -40.66 15.36
CA ARG A 793 -14.08 -41.92 15.31
C ARG A 793 -15.25 -41.90 16.27
N LEU A 794 -16.07 -42.95 16.21
CA LEU A 794 -17.03 -43.26 17.26
C LEU A 794 -16.32 -44.00 18.39
N ASP A 795 -16.46 -43.52 19.63
CA ASP A 795 -15.88 -44.14 20.82
C ASP A 795 -16.91 -44.93 21.64
N GLY A 796 -16.46 -45.92 22.40
CA GLY A 796 -17.31 -46.70 23.30
C GLY A 796 -18.44 -47.49 22.62
N ILE A 797 -18.31 -47.85 21.35
CA ILE A 797 -19.30 -48.61 20.57
C ILE A 797 -18.62 -49.69 19.70
N SER A 798 -19.22 -50.87 19.61
CA SER A 798 -18.74 -51.96 18.75
C SER A 798 -19.12 -51.77 17.28
N TYR A 799 -18.48 -52.55 16.39
CA TYR A 799 -18.81 -52.57 14.96
C TYR A 799 -20.28 -52.95 14.72
N ASP A 800 -20.77 -54.00 15.37
CA ASP A 800 -22.10 -54.54 15.09
C ASP A 800 -23.20 -53.60 15.64
N GLU A 801 -23.03 -53.01 16.84
CA GLU A 801 -23.94 -51.96 17.37
C GLU A 801 -23.98 -50.71 16.46
N ALA A 802 -22.83 -50.26 15.96
CA ALA A 802 -22.76 -49.13 15.04
C ALA A 802 -23.50 -49.44 13.72
N ARG A 803 -23.38 -50.66 13.20
CA ARG A 803 -24.13 -51.11 12.01
C ARG A 803 -25.64 -51.13 12.26
N ASP A 804 -26.08 -51.58 13.43
CA ASP A 804 -27.49 -51.61 13.81
C ASP A 804 -28.10 -50.19 13.87
N PHE A 805 -27.46 -49.24 14.57
CA PHE A 805 -27.94 -47.86 14.60
C PHE A 805 -27.92 -47.18 13.22
N ILE A 806 -26.94 -47.47 12.36
CA ILE A 806 -26.92 -46.99 10.97
C ILE A 806 -28.10 -47.55 10.17
N SER A 807 -28.41 -48.84 10.32
CA SER A 807 -29.55 -49.47 9.64
C SER A 807 -30.89 -48.86 10.05
N GLN A 808 -31.03 -48.50 11.32
CA GLN A 808 -32.19 -47.85 11.91
C GLN A 808 -32.22 -46.32 11.64
N ARG A 809 -31.18 -45.77 11.00
CA ARG A 809 -30.95 -44.31 10.80
C ARG A 809 -30.91 -43.50 12.11
N CYS A 810 -30.59 -44.15 13.22
CA CYS A 810 -30.48 -43.54 14.55
C CYS A 810 -29.15 -42.78 14.72
N PHE A 811 -28.87 -41.85 13.81
CA PHE A 811 -27.61 -41.10 13.79
C PHE A 811 -27.40 -40.23 15.05
N GLU A 812 -28.47 -39.93 15.80
CA GLU A 812 -28.41 -39.06 16.98
C GLU A 812 -27.57 -39.71 18.11
N TRP A 813 -27.87 -40.98 18.44
CA TRP A 813 -27.08 -41.79 19.38
C TRP A 813 -25.64 -42.02 18.92
N LEU A 814 -25.39 -42.04 17.62
CA LEU A 814 -24.03 -42.16 17.07
C LEU A 814 -23.27 -40.83 17.20
N ARG A 815 -23.92 -39.66 17.09
CA ARG A 815 -23.28 -38.36 17.34
C ARG A 815 -22.83 -38.19 18.79
N GLU A 816 -23.57 -38.73 19.76
CA GLU A 816 -23.12 -38.80 21.17
C GLU A 816 -21.83 -39.61 21.39
N LYS A 817 -21.40 -40.41 20.39
CA LYS A 817 -20.14 -41.16 20.40
C LYS A 817 -19.05 -40.52 19.53
N ASP A 818 -19.35 -39.44 18.81
CA ASP A 818 -18.39 -38.80 17.91
C ASP A 818 -17.32 -38.03 18.69
N GLN A 819 -16.07 -38.50 18.57
CA GLN A 819 -14.94 -37.91 19.27
C GLN A 819 -14.72 -36.42 18.92
N LEU A 820 -15.07 -35.98 17.70
CA LEU A 820 -14.90 -34.57 17.32
C LEU A 820 -15.87 -33.66 18.07
N GLN A 821 -17.16 -34.02 18.16
CA GLN A 821 -18.13 -33.25 18.93
C GLN A 821 -17.77 -33.19 20.42
N ALA A 822 -17.29 -34.29 21.01
CA ALA A 822 -16.83 -34.30 22.41
C ALA A 822 -15.63 -33.37 22.66
N GLU A 823 -14.60 -33.42 21.80
CA GLU A 823 -13.39 -32.59 21.93
C GLU A 823 -13.66 -31.10 21.62
N MET A 824 -14.62 -30.79 20.75
CA MET A 824 -15.11 -29.43 20.51
C MET A 824 -15.97 -28.88 21.63
N GLU A 825 -16.82 -29.70 22.26
CA GLU A 825 -17.58 -29.28 23.44
C GLU A 825 -16.64 -29.05 24.64
N ALA A 826 -15.62 -29.89 24.80
CA ALA A 826 -14.55 -29.66 25.79
C ALA A 826 -13.74 -28.37 25.53
N GLY A 827 -13.80 -27.82 24.31
CA GLY A 827 -13.01 -26.66 23.89
C GLY A 827 -11.54 -26.98 23.61
N ASN A 828 -11.21 -28.25 23.35
CA ASN A 828 -9.85 -28.70 23.06
C ASN A 828 -9.44 -28.44 21.59
N VAL A 829 -10.40 -28.43 20.66
CA VAL A 829 -10.19 -28.23 19.22
C VAL A 829 -11.28 -27.37 18.58
N PHE A 830 -10.97 -26.77 17.42
CA PHE A 830 -11.90 -26.01 16.58
C PHE A 830 -12.74 -24.96 17.35
N GLN A 831 -12.09 -24.26 18.28
CA GLN A 831 -12.71 -23.31 19.20
C GLN A 831 -13.44 -22.20 18.44
N GLY A 832 -14.74 -22.02 18.73
CA GLY A 832 -15.62 -21.05 18.05
C GLY A 832 -16.03 -21.41 16.62
N MET A 833 -15.61 -22.56 16.08
CA MET A 833 -16.06 -23.01 14.76
C MET A 833 -17.40 -23.73 14.85
N ARG A 834 -18.13 -23.75 13.73
CA ARG A 834 -19.45 -24.36 13.57
C ARG A 834 -19.41 -25.56 12.64
N GLU A 835 -20.24 -26.56 12.94
CA GLU A 835 -20.55 -27.69 12.06
C GLU A 835 -22.07 -27.81 11.93
N ALA A 836 -22.61 -28.06 10.73
CA ALA A 836 -24.03 -28.34 10.58
C ALA A 836 -24.37 -29.74 11.13
N VAL A 837 -25.53 -29.89 11.77
CA VAL A 837 -25.93 -31.17 12.40
C VAL A 837 -26.01 -32.28 11.35
N ILE A 838 -25.13 -33.27 11.50
CA ILE A 838 -24.98 -34.40 10.57
C ILE A 838 -26.26 -35.24 10.53
N LYS A 839 -26.76 -35.45 9.30
CA LYS A 839 -27.96 -36.25 8.96
C LYS A 839 -27.68 -37.41 7.99
N PHE A 840 -26.44 -37.54 7.54
CA PHE A 840 -25.96 -38.61 6.66
C PHE A 840 -25.20 -39.67 7.48
N PRO A 841 -25.17 -40.94 7.03
CA PRO A 841 -24.51 -42.02 7.76
C PRO A 841 -22.96 -41.88 7.72
N PRO A 842 -22.23 -42.57 8.61
CA PRO A 842 -20.77 -42.54 8.68
C PRO A 842 -20.07 -42.78 7.33
N THR A 843 -19.15 -41.89 6.95
CA THR A 843 -18.49 -41.83 5.63
C THR A 843 -17.40 -42.88 5.45
N TYR A 844 -16.91 -43.44 6.56
CA TYR A 844 -15.92 -44.51 6.66
C TYR A 844 -16.50 -45.68 7.46
N LYS A 845 -16.12 -46.95 7.28
CA LYS A 845 -15.29 -47.50 6.19
C LYS A 845 -16.15 -48.32 5.22
N PHE A 846 -15.96 -48.09 3.93
CA PHE A 846 -16.62 -48.87 2.86
C PHE A 846 -15.68 -49.84 2.14
N GLU A 847 -16.27 -50.82 1.47
CA GLU A 847 -15.65 -51.63 0.42
C GLU A 847 -15.82 -50.91 -0.93
N ARG A 848 -14.78 -50.92 -1.77
CA ARG A 848 -14.79 -50.19 -3.04
C ARG A 848 -15.70 -50.88 -4.06
N HIS A 849 -16.34 -50.06 -4.89
CA HIS A 849 -17.34 -50.46 -5.89
C HIS A 849 -18.61 -51.12 -5.33
N MET A 850 -18.80 -51.12 -4.00
CA MET A 850 -20.03 -51.54 -3.33
C MET A 850 -20.93 -50.34 -3.02
N ALA A 851 -22.18 -50.40 -3.49
CA ALA A 851 -23.16 -49.31 -3.36
C ALA A 851 -23.99 -49.41 -2.06
N GLY A 852 -24.38 -48.25 -1.52
CA GLY A 852 -25.29 -48.14 -0.38
C GLY A 852 -24.78 -48.72 0.95
N LEU A 853 -25.68 -48.85 1.93
CA LEU A 853 -25.37 -49.26 3.31
C LEU A 853 -25.01 -50.74 3.48
N ALA A 854 -25.03 -51.52 2.39
CA ALA A 854 -24.51 -52.88 2.36
C ALA A 854 -22.97 -52.90 2.31
N GLY A 855 -22.35 -51.88 1.70
CA GLY A 855 -20.91 -51.83 1.43
C GLY A 855 -20.01 -51.41 2.60
N TYR A 856 -20.44 -51.48 3.87
CA TYR A 856 -19.53 -51.23 5.00
C TYR A 856 -18.56 -52.40 5.21
N ASP A 857 -17.31 -52.09 5.58
CA ASP A 857 -16.18 -53.04 5.75
C ASP A 857 -16.61 -54.33 6.47
N SER A 858 -16.78 -55.41 5.70
CA SER A 858 -17.17 -56.74 6.18
C SER A 858 -15.99 -57.71 6.18
N GLY A 859 -14.78 -57.23 5.85
CA GLY A 859 -13.54 -58.00 5.88
C GLY A 859 -13.01 -58.27 7.29
N GLU A 860 -11.91 -59.02 7.36
CA GLU A 860 -11.29 -59.54 8.59
C GLU A 860 -10.99 -58.48 9.68
N LYS A 861 -10.89 -57.20 9.30
CA LYS A 861 -10.53 -56.09 10.19
C LYS A 861 -11.73 -55.33 10.75
N LYS A 862 -12.96 -55.61 10.31
CA LYS A 862 -14.25 -55.03 10.76
C LYS A 862 -14.11 -53.61 11.33
N ARG A 863 -13.72 -52.63 10.52
CA ARG A 863 -13.50 -51.27 11.03
C ARG A 863 -14.84 -50.63 11.40
N THR A 864 -15.03 -50.32 12.69
CA THR A 864 -16.20 -49.57 13.20
C THR A 864 -16.42 -48.32 12.34
N PRO A 865 -17.63 -48.09 11.82
CA PRO A 865 -17.93 -46.92 11.01
C PRO A 865 -17.66 -45.59 11.75
N ALA A 866 -17.28 -44.54 11.03
CA ALA A 866 -16.96 -43.23 11.57
C ALA A 866 -17.24 -42.07 10.58
N TRP A 867 -17.54 -40.88 11.10
CA TRP A 867 -17.55 -39.63 10.34
C TRP A 867 -16.14 -39.01 10.34
N CYS A 868 -15.24 -39.65 9.57
CA CYS A 868 -13.87 -39.18 9.37
C CYS A 868 -13.82 -37.88 8.55
N ASP A 869 -14.69 -37.78 7.54
CA ASP A 869 -14.70 -36.71 6.54
C ASP A 869 -15.66 -35.58 6.98
N ARG A 870 -15.11 -34.39 7.26
CA ARG A 870 -15.83 -33.30 7.96
C ARG A 870 -15.63 -31.93 7.30
N ILE A 871 -16.56 -31.01 7.58
CA ILE A 871 -16.50 -29.62 7.09
C ILE A 871 -16.99 -28.68 8.20
N LEU A 872 -16.10 -27.83 8.69
CA LEU A 872 -16.35 -26.83 9.72
C LEU A 872 -15.97 -25.42 9.24
N TYR A 873 -16.60 -24.40 9.81
CA TYR A 873 -16.29 -23.01 9.46
C TYR A 873 -16.30 -22.04 10.65
N ARG A 874 -15.62 -20.91 10.49
CA ARG A 874 -15.70 -19.72 11.35
C ARG A 874 -15.96 -18.50 10.46
N ASP A 875 -16.94 -17.70 10.82
CA ASP A 875 -17.24 -16.39 10.21
C ASP A 875 -16.93 -15.25 11.21
N ARG A 876 -17.53 -14.06 11.05
CA ARG A 876 -17.30 -12.89 11.92
C ARG A 876 -18.25 -12.78 13.12
N ARG A 877 -19.19 -13.71 13.24
CA ARG A 877 -20.34 -13.64 14.16
C ARG A 877 -19.99 -14.21 15.54
N SER A 878 -19.94 -13.38 16.58
CA SER A 878 -19.78 -13.86 17.97
C SER A 878 -21.07 -14.48 18.53
N SER A 879 -22.24 -13.90 18.23
CA SER A 879 -23.55 -14.42 18.67
C SER A 879 -24.50 -14.68 17.50
N LEU A 880 -25.33 -15.72 17.60
CA LEU A 880 -26.29 -16.10 16.53
C LEU A 880 -27.29 -15.00 16.15
N LEU A 881 -27.48 -13.99 16.99
CA LEU A 881 -28.35 -12.83 16.75
C LEU A 881 -27.67 -11.70 15.94
N THR A 882 -26.36 -11.79 15.65
CA THR A 882 -25.62 -10.73 14.96
C THR A 882 -25.95 -10.73 13.45
N GLU A 883 -26.40 -9.60 12.91
CA GLU A 883 -26.57 -9.35 11.47
C GLU A 883 -25.27 -8.88 10.80
N CYS A 884 -25.19 -9.01 9.47
CA CYS A 884 -24.04 -8.58 8.69
C CYS A 884 -23.96 -7.03 8.58
N SER A 885 -22.77 -6.47 8.83
CA SER A 885 -22.48 -5.02 8.92
C SER A 885 -20.98 -4.78 8.80
N LEU A 886 -20.48 -3.54 8.68
CA LEU A 886 -19.01 -3.32 8.60
C LEU A 886 -18.28 -3.59 9.94
N GLU A 887 -19.00 -3.83 11.04
CA GLU A 887 -18.48 -4.37 12.31
C GLU A 887 -18.46 -5.91 12.34
N CYS A 888 -19.40 -6.56 11.63
CA CYS A 888 -19.48 -8.01 11.47
C CYS A 888 -19.54 -8.39 9.97
N PRO A 889 -18.43 -8.22 9.20
CA PRO A 889 -18.50 -8.11 7.74
C PRO A 889 -18.61 -9.42 6.95
N VAL A 890 -18.57 -10.58 7.61
CA VAL A 890 -18.85 -11.88 6.97
C VAL A 890 -19.72 -12.71 7.89
N VAL A 891 -20.95 -13.00 7.46
CA VAL A 891 -21.92 -13.77 8.23
C VAL A 891 -22.38 -14.95 7.39
N SER A 892 -22.32 -16.16 7.94
CA SER A 892 -22.61 -17.39 7.20
C SER A 892 -23.76 -18.19 7.80
N SER A 893 -24.29 -19.10 6.99
CA SER A 893 -25.22 -20.17 7.39
C SER A 893 -25.13 -21.34 6.41
N VAL A 894 -25.28 -22.57 6.90
CA VAL A 894 -25.28 -23.77 6.03
C VAL A 894 -26.68 -24.01 5.43
N LEU A 895 -26.74 -24.24 4.11
CA LEU A 895 -27.94 -24.60 3.37
C LEU A 895 -28.06 -26.11 3.15
N GLU A 896 -26.95 -26.79 2.85
CA GLU A 896 -26.86 -28.22 2.56
C GLU A 896 -25.60 -28.78 3.23
N TYR A 897 -25.68 -29.97 3.85
CA TYR A 897 -24.52 -30.73 4.32
C TYR A 897 -24.82 -32.22 4.20
N ASP A 898 -24.15 -32.90 3.26
CA ASP A 898 -24.49 -34.27 2.85
C ASP A 898 -23.27 -35.06 2.33
N ALA A 899 -23.40 -36.39 2.26
CA ALA A 899 -22.38 -37.32 1.77
C ALA A 899 -22.92 -38.17 0.60
N CYS A 900 -22.23 -38.17 -0.54
CA CYS A 900 -22.72 -38.81 -1.77
C CYS A 900 -22.45 -40.33 -1.74
N LEU A 901 -23.33 -41.08 -1.08
CA LEU A 901 -23.18 -42.53 -0.84
C LEU A 901 -23.06 -43.38 -2.12
N ASP A 902 -23.65 -42.91 -3.22
CA ASP A 902 -23.63 -43.54 -4.55
C ASP A 902 -22.24 -43.51 -5.20
N VAL A 903 -21.31 -42.69 -4.70
CA VAL A 903 -19.91 -42.69 -5.15
C VAL A 903 -19.15 -43.84 -4.46
N THR A 904 -18.52 -44.71 -5.25
CA THR A 904 -17.95 -45.98 -4.75
C THR A 904 -16.45 -46.18 -5.04
N ASP A 905 -15.76 -45.19 -5.60
CA ASP A 905 -14.36 -45.35 -6.06
C ASP A 905 -13.33 -45.44 -4.92
N SER A 906 -13.72 -45.10 -3.69
CA SER A 906 -12.90 -45.09 -2.48
C SER A 906 -13.59 -45.80 -1.32
N ASP A 907 -12.82 -46.20 -0.31
CA ASP A 907 -13.31 -46.70 0.98
C ASP A 907 -13.80 -45.59 1.93
N HIS A 908 -13.78 -44.33 1.48
CA HIS A 908 -14.51 -43.18 2.03
C HIS A 908 -15.55 -42.65 1.02
N LYS A 909 -16.67 -42.12 1.53
CA LYS A 909 -17.66 -41.37 0.74
C LYS A 909 -17.31 -39.87 0.69
N PRO A 910 -17.40 -39.21 -0.48
CA PRO A 910 -17.20 -37.76 -0.58
C PRO A 910 -18.31 -36.99 0.14
N VAL A 911 -17.93 -35.88 0.78
CA VAL A 911 -18.81 -35.00 1.55
C VAL A 911 -18.85 -33.63 0.89
N ARG A 912 -20.00 -32.95 0.96
CA ARG A 912 -20.16 -31.56 0.51
C ARG A 912 -21.03 -30.73 1.45
N CYS A 913 -20.75 -29.44 1.51
CA CYS A 913 -21.46 -28.43 2.28
C CYS A 913 -21.67 -27.19 1.40
N ILE A 914 -22.91 -26.69 1.32
CA ILE A 914 -23.22 -25.41 0.68
C ILE A 914 -23.50 -24.38 1.77
N LEU A 915 -22.67 -23.33 1.82
CA LEU A 915 -22.85 -22.18 2.71
C LEU A 915 -23.43 -21.00 1.92
N SER A 916 -24.37 -20.28 2.52
CA SER A 916 -24.72 -18.92 2.11
C SER A 916 -23.99 -17.94 3.01
N VAL A 917 -23.34 -16.94 2.41
CA VAL A 917 -22.42 -16.01 3.06
C VAL A 917 -22.80 -14.59 2.67
N ASP A 918 -23.30 -13.82 3.64
CA ASP A 918 -23.50 -12.38 3.53
C ASP A 918 -22.18 -11.66 3.81
N ILE A 919 -21.72 -10.86 2.85
CA ILE A 919 -20.49 -10.05 2.95
C ILE A 919 -20.89 -8.58 2.99
N ALA A 920 -20.60 -7.89 4.09
CA ALA A 920 -20.73 -6.43 4.16
C ALA A 920 -19.40 -5.76 3.77
N ARG A 921 -19.47 -4.86 2.78
CA ARG A 921 -18.31 -4.14 2.24
C ARG A 921 -18.58 -2.65 2.08
N ALA A 922 -17.53 -1.84 2.00
CA ALA A 922 -17.64 -0.44 1.64
C ALA A 922 -17.69 -0.23 0.10
N ASP A 923 -18.54 0.69 -0.33
CA ASP A 923 -18.52 1.38 -1.61
C ASP A 923 -17.46 2.50 -1.52
N GLU A 924 -16.21 2.16 -1.83
CA GLU A 924 -15.07 3.09 -1.67
C GLU A 924 -15.19 4.34 -2.57
N SER A 925 -15.96 4.26 -3.66
CA SER A 925 -16.29 5.43 -4.50
C SER A 925 -17.13 6.45 -3.73
N LEU A 926 -18.28 6.03 -3.16
CA LEU A 926 -19.12 6.91 -2.35
C LEU A 926 -18.46 7.32 -1.03
N ARG A 927 -17.74 6.40 -0.39
CA ARG A 927 -16.98 6.69 0.83
C ARG A 927 -15.98 7.83 0.61
N ARG A 928 -15.29 7.84 -0.54
CA ARG A 928 -14.34 8.89 -0.92
C ARG A 928 -15.04 10.22 -1.21
N GLN A 929 -16.22 10.22 -1.84
CA GLN A 929 -17.04 11.42 -2.01
C GLN A 929 -17.46 12.01 -0.65
N GLU A 930 -17.99 11.17 0.24
CA GLU A 930 -18.41 11.59 1.58
C GLU A 930 -17.24 12.10 2.43
N PHE A 931 -16.05 11.50 2.29
CA PHE A 931 -14.82 12.02 2.88
C PHE A 931 -14.48 13.42 2.36
N GLY A 932 -14.54 13.63 1.03
CA GLY A 932 -14.30 14.93 0.39
C GLY A 932 -15.29 16.00 0.86
N GLU A 933 -16.59 15.70 0.91
CA GLU A 933 -17.61 16.62 1.40
C GLU A 933 -17.48 16.91 2.91
N ILE A 934 -17.03 15.96 3.73
CA ILE A 934 -16.68 16.25 5.13
C ILE A 934 -15.48 17.21 5.19
N ILE A 935 -14.43 16.98 4.41
CA ILE A 935 -13.22 17.83 4.39
C ILE A 935 -13.54 19.26 3.92
N MET A 936 -14.37 19.42 2.89
CA MET A 936 -14.65 20.72 2.28
C MET A 936 -15.76 21.50 3.00
N SER A 937 -16.83 20.82 3.42
CA SER A 937 -18.10 21.45 3.81
C SER A 937 -18.34 21.50 5.33
N ASN A 938 -17.54 20.79 6.15
CA ASN A 938 -17.70 20.79 7.61
C ASN A 938 -16.94 21.96 8.26
N GLY A 939 -17.66 22.96 8.77
CA GLY A 939 -17.07 24.16 9.40
C GLY A 939 -16.14 23.89 10.60
N LYS A 940 -16.34 22.78 11.33
CA LYS A 940 -15.44 22.37 12.43
C LYS A 940 -14.12 21.82 11.89
N VAL A 941 -14.17 21.07 10.78
CA VAL A 941 -12.96 20.62 10.07
C VAL A 941 -12.19 21.82 9.53
N ASN A 942 -12.85 22.73 8.81
CA ASN A 942 -12.23 23.93 8.24
C ASN A 942 -11.56 24.79 9.33
N SER A 943 -12.25 25.10 10.43
CA SER A 943 -11.68 25.84 11.56
C SER A 943 -10.47 25.14 12.20
N MET A 944 -10.46 23.80 12.25
CA MET A 944 -9.30 23.04 12.72
C MET A 944 -8.14 23.06 11.72
N LEU A 945 -8.41 22.99 10.41
CA LEU A 945 -7.40 23.07 9.35
C LEU A 945 -6.77 24.46 9.26
N ASP A 946 -7.56 25.54 9.33
CA ASP A 946 -7.05 26.91 9.31
C ASP A 946 -6.12 27.20 10.49
N ARG A 947 -6.40 26.62 11.67
CA ARG A 947 -5.48 26.70 12.83
C ARG A 947 -4.25 25.80 12.67
N LEU A 948 -4.36 24.63 12.04
CA LEU A 948 -3.23 23.71 11.82
C LEU A 948 -2.31 24.15 10.67
N PHE A 949 -2.82 24.95 9.74
CA PHE A 949 -2.10 25.55 8.61
C PHE A 949 -1.96 27.07 8.75
N GLY A 950 -1.91 27.56 9.99
CA GLY A 950 -1.43 28.91 10.29
C GLY A 950 -0.02 29.10 9.73
N ILE A 951 0.24 30.30 9.21
CA ILE A 951 1.59 30.71 8.80
C ILE A 951 2.11 31.63 9.90
N PRO A 952 3.18 31.27 10.63
CA PRO A 952 3.79 32.14 11.62
C PRO A 952 4.16 33.50 11.04
N GLU A 953 3.98 34.56 11.81
CA GLU A 953 4.36 35.91 11.37
C GLU A 953 5.89 35.98 11.26
N THR A 954 6.40 36.33 10.07
CA THR A 954 7.84 36.46 9.83
C THR A 954 8.20 37.75 9.09
N ILE A 955 9.29 38.38 9.51
CA ILE A 955 9.86 39.58 8.90
C ILE A 955 11.18 39.21 8.20
N VAL A 956 11.37 39.73 6.99
CA VAL A 956 12.59 39.57 6.19
C VAL A 956 13.29 40.93 6.08
N SER A 957 14.62 40.98 6.22
CA SER A 957 15.34 42.26 6.38
C SER A 957 15.53 43.09 5.11
N THR A 958 15.39 42.52 3.92
CA THR A 958 15.48 43.28 2.66
C THR A 958 14.84 42.53 1.49
N ASN A 959 14.24 43.29 0.56
CA ASN A 959 13.71 42.80 -0.71
C ASN A 959 14.74 42.89 -1.85
N ASN A 960 15.90 43.51 -1.61
CA ASN A 960 16.96 43.74 -2.60
C ASN A 960 18.35 43.48 -2.01
N ILE A 961 19.22 42.81 -2.76
CA ILE A 961 20.62 42.55 -2.40
C ILE A 961 21.51 42.93 -3.58
N LEU A 962 22.57 43.71 -3.31
CA LEU A 962 23.60 44.08 -4.29
C LEU A 962 24.90 43.43 -3.84
N ILE A 963 25.49 42.58 -4.68
CA ILE A 963 26.70 41.82 -4.36
C ILE A 963 27.82 42.22 -5.32
N GLN A 964 28.96 42.67 -4.80
CA GLN A 964 30.17 42.90 -5.60
C GLN A 964 31.06 41.65 -5.57
N ASN A 965 32.16 41.67 -6.33
CA ASN A 965 33.05 40.52 -6.44
C ASN A 965 33.65 40.13 -5.08
N GLN A 966 33.27 38.94 -4.58
CA GLN A 966 33.68 38.36 -3.29
C GLN A 966 33.00 38.97 -2.04
N ASP A 967 31.92 39.74 -2.21
CA ASP A 967 31.08 40.16 -1.07
C ASP A 967 30.21 39.02 -0.53
N VAL A 968 29.94 39.08 0.78
CA VAL A 968 28.95 38.28 1.49
C VAL A 968 27.85 39.21 2.00
N SER A 969 26.62 39.02 1.53
CA SER A 969 25.43 39.73 2.04
C SER A 969 24.72 38.87 3.09
N ILE A 970 24.28 39.50 4.18
CA ILE A 970 23.53 38.83 5.25
C ILE A 970 22.05 39.22 5.15
N LEU A 971 21.20 38.21 4.99
CA LEU A 971 19.76 38.29 4.91
C LEU A 971 19.17 37.72 6.20
N ARG A 972 18.43 38.52 6.97
CA ARG A 972 17.84 38.09 8.25
C ARG A 972 16.37 37.77 8.09
N VAL A 973 15.96 36.59 8.54
CA VAL A 973 14.55 36.17 8.64
C VAL A 973 14.21 35.97 10.11
N THR A 974 13.21 36.71 10.61
CA THR A 974 12.83 36.74 12.03
C THR A 974 11.45 36.18 12.22
N ASN A 975 11.29 35.21 13.11
CA ASN A 975 9.99 34.75 13.59
C ASN A 975 9.45 35.73 14.64
N LYS A 976 8.20 36.15 14.48
CA LYS A 976 7.44 37.00 15.41
C LYS A 976 6.31 36.26 16.11
N CYS A 977 6.10 34.98 15.80
CA CYS A 977 5.18 34.13 16.54
C CYS A 977 5.82 33.67 17.86
N HIS A 978 5.19 34.01 18.98
CA HIS A 978 5.60 33.60 20.34
C HIS A 978 5.30 32.13 20.69
N LYS A 979 4.87 31.30 19.71
CA LYS A 979 4.30 29.96 19.96
C LYS A 979 4.66 28.88 18.95
N GLU A 980 4.89 29.25 17.69
CA GLU A 980 5.04 28.30 16.59
C GLU A 980 6.35 28.52 15.86
N THR A 981 7.14 27.45 15.72
CA THR A 981 8.36 27.39 14.91
C THR A 981 8.02 27.65 13.44
N ALA A 982 8.63 28.67 12.85
CA ALA A 982 8.48 28.96 11.42
C ALA A 982 9.44 28.08 10.61
N LEU A 983 8.94 27.43 9.56
CA LEU A 983 9.76 26.66 8.62
C LEU A 983 10.00 27.49 7.37
N PHE A 984 11.22 27.47 6.84
CA PHE A 984 11.55 28.20 5.62
C PHE A 984 12.32 27.36 4.59
N HIS A 985 12.10 27.68 3.32
CA HIS A 985 12.81 27.13 2.17
C HIS A 985 12.99 28.23 1.12
N ILE A 986 14.20 28.38 0.59
CA ILE A 986 14.55 29.37 -0.43
C ILE A 986 14.70 28.67 -1.77
N ILE A 987 14.05 29.20 -2.81
CA ILE A 987 14.26 28.80 -4.20
C ILE A 987 14.68 30.01 -5.03
N CYS A 988 15.33 29.77 -6.17
CA CYS A 988 15.51 30.76 -7.23
C CYS A 988 14.40 30.58 -8.27
N GLU A 989 13.51 31.58 -8.36
CA GLU A 989 12.40 31.63 -9.33
C GLU A 989 12.90 31.84 -10.77
N GLY A 990 14.02 32.55 -10.93
CA GLY A 990 14.71 32.59 -12.22
C GLY A 990 15.87 33.58 -12.31
N VAL A 991 16.70 33.38 -13.32
CA VAL A 991 17.93 34.12 -13.61
C VAL A 991 17.77 34.95 -14.87
N ALA A 992 18.34 36.15 -14.90
CA ALA A 992 18.42 37.02 -16.07
C ALA A 992 19.83 37.64 -16.20
N VAL A 993 20.29 37.82 -17.44
CA VAL A 993 21.51 38.57 -17.76
C VAL A 993 21.11 39.95 -18.27
N ILE A 994 21.65 41.01 -17.66
CA ILE A 994 21.28 42.39 -18.00
C ILE A 994 22.05 42.82 -19.25
N LYS A 995 21.33 43.31 -20.26
CA LYS A 995 21.90 43.94 -21.46
C LYS A 995 21.34 45.34 -21.60
N ASP A 996 22.22 46.32 -21.79
CA ASP A 996 21.89 47.71 -22.15
C ASP A 996 20.74 48.35 -21.35
N SER A 997 20.74 48.12 -20.04
CA SER A 997 19.76 48.64 -19.05
C SER A 997 18.36 48.01 -19.09
N GLN A 998 18.11 47.03 -19.96
CA GLN A 998 16.86 46.25 -19.97
C GLN A 998 17.06 44.90 -19.28
N THR A 999 16.12 44.55 -18.40
CA THR A 999 16.03 43.20 -17.82
C THR A 999 15.35 42.27 -18.83
N GLY A 1000 16.05 41.23 -19.27
CA GLY A 1000 15.44 40.12 -19.98
C GLY A 1000 14.47 39.32 -19.08
N TYR A 1001 13.69 38.43 -19.68
CA TYR A 1001 12.85 37.48 -18.94
C TYR A 1001 13.72 36.61 -18.01
N HIS A 1002 13.24 36.35 -16.80
CA HIS A 1002 13.87 35.43 -15.86
C HIS A 1002 13.54 33.98 -16.23
N HIS A 1003 14.56 33.12 -16.30
CA HIS A 1003 14.41 31.70 -16.66
C HIS A 1003 14.69 30.82 -15.43
N PRO A 1004 13.83 29.85 -15.08
CA PRO A 1004 14.05 28.92 -13.96
C PRO A 1004 15.11 27.86 -14.30
N ARG A 1005 15.87 27.41 -13.29
CA ARG A 1005 16.88 26.34 -13.42
C ARG A 1005 16.54 25.11 -12.57
N GLY A 1006 15.46 24.43 -12.94
CA GLY A 1006 14.92 23.31 -12.15
C GLY A 1006 14.36 23.71 -10.78
N CYS A 1007 13.95 22.71 -9.99
CA CYS A 1007 13.27 22.85 -8.70
C CYS A 1007 13.86 23.86 -7.69
N PHE A 1008 15.18 24.06 -7.70
CA PHE A 1008 15.88 24.96 -6.75
C PHE A 1008 16.47 26.21 -7.42
N GLY A 1009 16.81 26.15 -8.71
CA GLY A 1009 17.11 27.33 -9.54
C GLY A 1009 18.48 28.00 -9.40
N PHE A 1010 19.28 27.71 -8.36
CA PHE A 1010 20.45 28.53 -8.03
C PHE A 1010 21.53 28.50 -9.14
N PRO A 1011 22.01 29.65 -9.65
CA PRO A 1011 23.08 29.66 -10.65
C PRO A 1011 24.47 29.41 -10.00
N PRO A 1012 25.45 28.82 -10.72
CA PRO A 1012 26.74 28.38 -10.13
C PRO A 1012 27.61 29.46 -9.46
N TRP A 1013 27.36 30.74 -9.73
CA TRP A 1013 28.09 31.88 -9.13
C TRP A 1013 27.48 32.38 -7.80
N LEU A 1014 26.30 31.89 -7.42
CA LEU A 1014 25.55 32.34 -6.25
C LEU A 1014 25.47 31.21 -5.22
N GLU A 1015 25.98 31.45 -4.02
CA GLU A 1015 25.70 30.60 -2.85
C GLU A 1015 24.62 31.23 -1.97
N VAL A 1016 23.72 30.39 -1.46
CA VAL A 1016 22.74 30.74 -0.42
C VAL A 1016 22.81 29.69 0.67
N THR A 1017 23.28 30.05 1.86
CA THR A 1017 23.49 29.11 2.97
C THR A 1017 22.96 29.71 4.29
N PRO A 1018 22.00 29.05 4.99
CA PRO A 1018 21.27 27.84 4.59
C PRO A 1018 20.12 28.11 3.60
N VAL A 1019 19.91 27.16 2.67
CA VAL A 1019 18.76 27.16 1.73
C VAL A 1019 17.42 26.89 2.44
N MET A 1020 17.42 26.16 3.55
CA MET A 1020 16.22 25.72 4.28
C MET A 1020 16.53 25.55 5.77
N GLY A 1021 15.50 25.63 6.61
CA GLY A 1021 15.64 25.43 8.04
C GLY A 1021 14.41 25.75 8.85
N MET A 1022 14.64 25.89 10.16
CA MET A 1022 13.63 26.15 11.19
C MET A 1022 14.00 27.42 11.96
N ILE A 1023 13.00 28.21 12.36
CA ILE A 1023 13.18 29.45 13.13
C ILE A 1023 12.25 29.36 14.34
N GLU A 1024 12.82 29.10 15.52
CA GLU A 1024 12.06 29.01 16.76
C GLU A 1024 11.35 30.32 17.12
N PRO A 1025 10.33 30.28 18.01
CA PRO A 1025 9.66 31.47 18.50
C PRO A 1025 10.62 32.60 18.93
N ASP A 1026 10.31 33.81 18.46
CA ASP A 1026 11.08 35.04 18.68
C ASP A 1026 12.56 35.02 18.21
N GLN A 1027 13.00 34.01 17.44
CA GLN A 1027 14.37 33.93 16.91
C GLN A 1027 14.53 34.58 15.53
N THR A 1028 15.78 34.87 15.19
CA THR A 1028 16.22 35.31 13.85
C THR A 1028 17.25 34.32 13.30
N VAL A 1029 17.06 33.85 12.07
CA VAL A 1029 18.10 33.14 11.31
C VAL A 1029 18.82 34.11 10.37
N GLU A 1030 20.14 33.91 10.22
CA GLU A 1030 20.96 34.61 9.24
C GLU A 1030 21.20 33.70 8.04
N VAL A 1031 20.82 34.17 6.86
CA VAL A 1031 21.08 33.53 5.57
C VAL A 1031 22.20 34.30 4.88
N LEU A 1032 23.29 33.60 4.58
CA LEU A 1032 24.42 34.16 3.84
C LEU A 1032 24.13 34.03 2.35
N VAL A 1033 24.29 35.13 1.61
CA VAL A 1033 24.14 35.21 0.16
C VAL A 1033 25.46 35.71 -0.41
N CYS A 1034 26.20 34.85 -1.10
CA CYS A 1034 27.61 35.07 -1.45
C CYS A 1034 27.83 34.99 -2.97
N HIS A 1035 28.69 35.83 -3.53
CA HIS A 1035 29.19 35.67 -4.90
C HIS A 1035 30.52 34.90 -4.90
N GLU A 1036 30.52 33.69 -5.45
CA GLU A 1036 31.74 32.92 -5.71
C GLU A 1036 32.25 33.07 -7.14
N LYS A 1037 33.58 33.09 -7.30
CA LYS A 1037 34.24 33.12 -8.61
C LYS A 1037 34.27 31.72 -9.21
N PHE A 1038 33.17 31.30 -9.84
CA PHE A 1038 33.11 30.04 -10.56
C PHE A 1038 33.90 30.12 -11.87
N GLN A 1039 35.16 29.68 -11.86
CA GLN A 1039 35.85 29.37 -13.11
C GLN A 1039 35.15 28.17 -13.76
N THR A 1040 34.62 28.36 -14.96
CA THR A 1040 34.19 27.25 -15.82
C THR A 1040 35.41 26.40 -16.15
N LEU A 1041 35.58 25.29 -15.42
CA LEU A 1041 36.53 24.23 -15.78
C LEU A 1041 36.27 23.83 -17.24
N GLU A 1042 37.33 23.65 -18.02
CA GLU A 1042 37.23 23.48 -19.48
C GLU A 1042 36.21 22.39 -19.85
N GLU A 1043 35.25 22.73 -20.74
CA GLU A 1043 34.16 21.81 -21.10
C GLU A 1043 34.68 20.66 -21.99
N PHE A 1044 35.15 19.59 -21.35
CA PHE A 1044 35.58 18.36 -21.99
C PHE A 1044 34.38 17.47 -22.35
N VAL A 1045 33.87 17.60 -23.58
CA VAL A 1045 33.00 16.60 -24.20
C VAL A 1045 33.87 15.60 -24.96
N ASP A 1046 33.73 14.31 -24.68
CA ASP A 1046 34.56 13.22 -25.24
C ASP A 1046 36.10 13.44 -25.14
N GLY A 1047 36.55 14.22 -24.15
CA GLY A 1047 37.97 14.54 -23.94
C GLY A 1047 38.54 15.61 -24.87
N ILE A 1048 37.70 16.30 -25.65
CA ILE A 1048 38.09 17.46 -26.47
C ILE A 1048 37.65 18.74 -25.75
N PRO A 1049 38.56 19.70 -25.47
CA PRO A 1049 38.18 20.95 -24.82
C PRO A 1049 37.41 21.84 -25.80
N GLN A 1050 36.25 22.36 -25.39
CA GLN A 1050 35.64 23.51 -26.07
C GLN A 1050 36.25 24.83 -25.58
N ASN A 1051 36.53 25.73 -26.51
CA ASN A 1051 37.14 27.04 -26.21
C ASN A 1051 36.16 27.94 -25.45
N GLY A 1052 36.20 27.92 -24.12
CA GLY A 1052 35.41 28.80 -23.27
C GLY A 1052 35.77 30.27 -23.45
N TRP A 1053 34.93 31.04 -24.15
CA TRP A 1053 35.03 32.50 -24.19
C TRP A 1053 34.48 33.10 -22.90
N CYS A 1054 35.26 33.97 -22.27
CA CYS A 1054 34.94 34.55 -20.96
C CYS A 1054 33.67 35.41 -20.99
N GLU A 1055 32.56 34.90 -20.41
CA GLU A 1055 31.30 35.63 -20.23
C GLU A 1055 31.30 36.55 -18.98
N ASP A 1056 32.35 36.50 -18.14
CA ASP A 1056 32.29 36.88 -16.72
C ASP A 1056 32.44 38.39 -16.43
N THR A 1057 31.82 39.22 -17.28
CA THR A 1057 31.91 40.70 -17.26
C THR A 1057 30.56 41.42 -17.36
N ARG A 1058 29.44 40.69 -17.42
CA ARG A 1058 28.08 41.24 -17.48
C ARG A 1058 27.42 41.23 -16.11
N ASP A 1059 26.57 42.22 -15.84
CA ASP A 1059 25.73 42.25 -14.64
C ASP A 1059 24.66 41.13 -14.71
N LYS A 1060 24.51 40.38 -13.63
CA LYS A 1060 23.63 39.21 -13.52
C LYS A 1060 22.57 39.46 -12.45
N GLU A 1061 21.36 38.93 -12.66
CA GLU A 1061 20.21 39.18 -11.78
C GLU A 1061 19.44 37.90 -11.48
N VAL A 1062 19.01 37.73 -10.23
CA VAL A 1062 18.33 36.53 -9.72
C VAL A 1062 17.15 36.96 -8.85
N ILE A 1063 16.02 36.29 -9.02
CA ILE A 1063 14.89 36.38 -8.08
C ILE A 1063 14.92 35.18 -7.14
N LEU A 1064 15.28 35.41 -5.88
CA LEU A 1064 15.12 34.44 -4.81
C LEU A 1064 13.74 34.57 -4.18
N VAL A 1065 13.16 33.47 -3.73
CA VAL A 1065 11.88 33.45 -3.03
C VAL A 1065 12.03 32.64 -1.75
N ILE A 1066 11.90 33.30 -0.60
CA ILE A 1066 11.75 32.62 0.69
C ILE A 1066 10.29 32.19 0.81
N HIS A 1067 10.03 30.89 0.79
CA HIS A 1067 8.77 30.32 1.23
C HIS A 1067 8.81 30.05 2.72
N VAL A 1068 7.93 30.70 3.48
CA VAL A 1068 7.74 30.47 4.92
C VAL A 1068 6.40 29.78 5.16
N GLY A 1069 6.36 28.76 6.02
CA GLY A 1069 5.15 28.07 6.44
C GLY A 1069 5.20 27.62 7.90
N GLY A 1070 4.05 27.15 8.42
CA GLY A 1070 3.98 26.48 9.72
C GLY A 1070 4.42 25.01 9.66
N THR A 1071 4.20 24.28 10.76
CA THR A 1071 4.64 22.88 11.03
C THR A 1071 4.54 21.88 9.87
N TYR A 1072 3.56 22.04 8.97
CA TYR A 1072 3.26 21.10 7.88
C TYR A 1072 3.67 21.59 6.48
N MET A 1073 4.17 22.81 6.33
CA MET A 1073 4.60 23.45 5.06
C MET A 1073 3.57 23.52 3.90
N ASN A 1074 2.33 23.04 4.07
CA ASN A 1074 1.27 23.08 3.06
C ASN A 1074 0.98 24.52 2.58
N ARG A 1075 0.47 25.37 3.47
CA ARG A 1075 0.29 26.80 3.19
C ARG A 1075 1.63 27.52 3.40
N ARG A 1076 2.13 28.17 2.34
CA ARG A 1076 3.42 28.87 2.31
C ARG A 1076 3.29 30.32 1.80
N LYS A 1077 3.82 31.29 2.56
CA LYS A 1077 3.93 32.71 2.15
C LYS A 1077 5.27 32.90 1.44
N GLY A 1078 5.24 33.36 0.19
CA GLY A 1078 6.44 33.72 -0.57
C GLY A 1078 6.87 35.16 -0.32
N HIS A 1079 8.15 35.39 -0.05
CA HIS A 1079 8.79 36.71 -0.03
C HIS A 1079 9.89 36.77 -1.09
N ARG A 1080 9.74 37.65 -2.09
CA ARG A 1080 10.62 37.74 -3.26
C ARG A 1080 11.75 38.74 -3.02
N ILE A 1081 12.98 38.35 -3.33
CA ILE A 1081 14.20 39.11 -3.13
C ILE A 1081 14.97 39.18 -4.44
N ARG A 1082 15.28 40.41 -4.87
CA ARG A 1082 16.06 40.68 -6.07
C ARG A 1082 17.55 40.73 -5.71
N VAL A 1083 18.32 39.74 -6.16
CA VAL A 1083 19.79 39.71 -6.01
C VAL A 1083 20.43 40.15 -7.32
N ARG A 1084 21.27 41.19 -7.29
CA ARG A 1084 22.01 41.67 -8.46
C ARG A 1084 23.52 41.62 -8.18
N HIS A 1085 24.25 40.99 -9.10
CA HIS A 1085 25.70 41.05 -9.18
C HIS A 1085 26.12 42.15 -10.16
N CYS A 1086 27.07 43.00 -9.75
CA CYS A 1086 27.59 44.09 -10.58
C CYS A 1086 29.08 43.91 -10.86
N SER A 1087 29.45 43.84 -12.14
CA SER A 1087 30.84 43.65 -12.58
C SER A 1087 31.61 44.97 -12.53
N THR A 1088 32.53 45.11 -11.57
CA THR A 1088 33.33 46.32 -11.35
C THR A 1088 34.48 46.49 -12.36
N THR A 1089 34.16 46.52 -13.66
CA THR A 1089 35.10 46.74 -14.78
C THR A 1089 34.84 48.02 -15.58
N ARG A 1090 33.96 48.92 -15.09
CA ARG A 1090 33.76 50.28 -15.64
C ARG A 1090 34.69 51.33 -15.01
N THR A 1091 36.00 51.11 -15.04
CA THR A 1091 36.99 52.13 -14.69
C THR A 1091 37.27 53.07 -15.87
N ASN A 1092 36.61 54.23 -15.87
CA ASN A 1092 37.03 55.49 -16.50
C ASN A 1092 37.79 55.43 -17.85
N GLN A 1093 37.06 55.25 -18.95
CA GLN A 1093 37.44 55.83 -20.26
C GLN A 1093 36.38 56.82 -20.76
N VAL A 1094 36.09 57.84 -19.95
CA VAL A 1094 35.50 59.09 -20.45
C VAL A 1094 36.65 60.04 -20.77
N GLY A 1095 36.90 60.27 -22.05
CA GLY A 1095 37.95 61.18 -22.50
C GLY A 1095 37.64 62.62 -22.12
N VAL A 1096 38.34 63.15 -21.11
CA VAL A 1096 38.16 64.54 -20.65
C VAL A 1096 38.68 65.51 -21.73
N ARG A 1097 37.77 66.05 -22.53
CA ARG A 1097 38.00 67.34 -23.18
C ARG A 1097 37.91 68.44 -22.11
N LEU A 1098 38.95 69.28 -22.07
CA LEU A 1098 39.00 70.45 -21.20
C LEU A 1098 38.01 71.52 -21.68
N SER A 1099 37.09 71.91 -20.80
CA SER A 1099 36.40 73.21 -20.83
C SER A 1099 36.06 73.60 -19.39
N SER A 1100 36.39 74.83 -19.00
CA SER A 1100 35.93 75.45 -17.75
C SER A 1100 34.39 75.64 -17.82
N ASP A 1101 33.63 75.63 -16.72
CA ASP A 1101 33.72 76.60 -15.62
C ASP A 1101 32.82 76.27 -14.41
N ILE A 1102 33.26 76.77 -13.24
CA ILE A 1102 32.45 77.38 -12.15
C ILE A 1102 31.43 76.54 -11.33
N LYS A 1103 31.64 76.64 -10.00
CA LYS A 1103 30.76 76.42 -8.82
C LYS A 1103 30.57 74.99 -8.25
N LYS A 1104 30.68 74.96 -6.92
CA LYS A 1104 30.48 73.82 -6.02
C LYS A 1104 29.18 74.02 -5.22
N GLN A 1105 28.45 72.95 -4.94
CA GLN A 1105 27.94 72.67 -3.58
C GLN A 1105 27.62 71.17 -3.45
N PRO A 1106 27.81 70.55 -2.27
CA PRO A 1106 27.66 69.10 -2.11
C PRO A 1106 26.27 68.71 -1.59
N GLN A 1107 25.87 67.47 -1.84
CA GLN A 1107 24.99 66.73 -0.93
C GLN A 1107 25.74 65.51 -0.38
N VAL A 1108 25.44 65.20 0.88
CA VAL A 1108 26.12 64.21 1.72
C VAL A 1108 25.14 63.08 1.99
N LEU A 1109 25.61 61.83 1.90
CA LEU A 1109 25.29 60.76 2.86
C LEU A 1109 26.14 59.52 2.58
N GLN A 1110 27.34 59.51 3.14
CA GLN A 1110 28.14 58.29 3.29
C GLN A 1110 28.60 58.23 4.75
N ARG A 1111 28.13 57.22 5.49
CA ARG A 1111 28.70 56.86 6.79
C ARG A 1111 28.39 55.40 7.15
N SER A 1112 29.36 54.55 6.84
CA SER A 1112 29.62 53.34 7.61
C SER A 1112 30.38 53.74 8.87
N ASP A 1113 29.96 53.27 10.05
CA ASP A 1113 30.83 53.21 11.22
C ASP A 1113 30.54 51.90 11.96
N ILE A 1114 31.59 51.14 12.28
CA ILE A 1114 31.48 49.83 12.93
C ILE A 1114 31.60 50.03 14.44
N GLN A 1115 30.58 49.64 15.21
CA GLN A 1115 30.67 49.61 16.66
C GLN A 1115 30.18 48.26 17.21
N ARG A 1116 31.06 47.57 17.95
CA ARG A 1116 30.67 46.40 18.75
C ARG A 1116 29.83 46.90 19.92
N LEU A 1117 28.55 46.55 19.96
CA LEU A 1117 27.70 46.74 21.13
C LEU A 1117 27.42 45.38 21.77
N SER A 1118 27.85 45.25 23.03
CA SER A 1118 27.58 44.09 23.88
C SER A 1118 26.40 44.37 24.81
N ASN A 1119 25.68 43.30 25.15
CA ASN A 1119 24.58 43.23 26.12
C ASN A 1119 23.23 43.81 25.65
N SER A 1120 22.18 43.37 26.33
CA SER A 1120 20.78 43.43 25.89
C SER A 1120 20.00 44.58 26.51
N HIS A 1121 19.29 45.36 25.68
CA HIS A 1121 17.81 45.38 25.66
C HIS A 1121 17.21 46.34 24.60
N ASP A 1122 17.91 47.42 24.24
CA ASP A 1122 17.32 48.59 23.54
C ASP A 1122 17.03 48.44 22.02
N ILE A 1123 16.99 47.23 21.47
CA ILE A 1123 16.68 46.99 20.05
C ILE A 1123 15.16 47.03 19.77
N VAL A 1124 14.33 46.75 20.79
CA VAL A 1124 12.87 46.60 20.62
C VAL A 1124 12.17 47.92 20.30
N GLU A 1125 12.62 49.04 20.87
CA GLU A 1125 11.90 50.31 20.76
C GLU A 1125 12.14 50.99 19.40
N HIS A 1126 13.36 50.89 18.85
CA HIS A 1126 13.70 51.51 17.56
C HIS A 1126 13.00 50.86 16.36
N LEU A 1127 12.57 49.59 16.49
CA LEU A 1127 11.85 48.86 15.45
C LEU A 1127 10.33 49.14 15.41
N ARG A 1128 9.74 49.78 16.43
CA ARG A 1128 8.30 50.11 16.44
C ARG A 1128 7.90 51.23 15.48
N ASN A 1129 8.84 52.11 15.11
CA ASN A 1129 8.53 53.36 14.42
C ASN A 1129 8.71 53.30 12.88
N LEU A 1130 9.05 52.14 12.32
CA LEU A 1130 9.08 51.93 10.87
C LEU A 1130 7.70 51.48 10.36
N HIS A 1131 6.82 52.44 10.08
CA HIS A 1131 5.62 52.18 9.28
C HIS A 1131 6.03 51.94 7.82
N SER A 1132 5.59 50.82 7.24
CA SER A 1132 5.80 50.52 5.82
C SER A 1132 4.77 51.26 4.95
N PRO A 1133 5.15 51.72 3.74
CA PRO A 1133 4.22 51.81 2.63
C PRO A 1133 3.79 50.43 2.12
#